data_AF-A0A927LXV3-F1
#
_entry.id   AF-A0A927LXV3-F1
#
_cell.length_a   1.000
_cell.length_b   1.000
_cell.length_c   1.000
_cell.angle_alpha   90.00
_cell.angle_beta   90.00
_cell.angle_gamma   90.00
#
_symmetry.space_group_name_H-M   'P 1'
#
loop_
_entity.id
_entity.type
_entity.pdbx_description
1 polymer ?
#
loop_
_entity_poly.entity_id
_entity_poly.type
_entity_poly.pdbx_seq_one_letter_code
_entity_poly.pdbx_strand_id
1 'polypeptide(L)'
;MIAVPRVVVSAPSSGHGKTAIAVGLLAALAARGLNPAGFKVGPDQTDAAYLGMAAGRPGRNLDPRLVGAQRVAPLFAHGATGAEVAVVEGTMGLFDSLAGRPESDSTAAIATTLRAPVVLVIDVGSMGQSVAALAHGFRAYDEMLWLGGVILNRVASDRHEQLLRDALDDIGVPVFGALRRRDLPSVLPSRQHGVVPVMQLGVEAYRGVRRLGDAIAGAVDLDRLLALARSAPRVSATAWSATEALGELDPSGAGGDTPARRPVVVLAGGPALSYSYAETAELLAAAGAEVVTFDPLRDETLPADTGALVIGGALPEAYAEELSANRRLCIAVAELARTGRPVIAEGAGLLWLARELDGRPMCGVLDATGVSLDRTVVGYREATARAETPVARLGARLVGYKHHRGVLTPRSGQTPAWSWGGGPPEGFVWRRVHASQLTLHWASSPAIASRLVAAVASAVPAGQSGPTAPAGPPGASAPGQPGQPGQPVQAGQPGQPGQAGPAGQAGPAGQAGPAAPTGPGVPGQRVPAGSPGQVAPAGTPAPSGAPVPAMAAPAASAGTSVPARPVPTPTPAPAAFAPLVAPTSGLPARSVSGAPADAVPTSPAGPHASAVDGRAVPDRMAAERGTGGRAAGPAAVPSSGAPAQPMPVGASTVPGSGTAPADHGPPPPTGVNRPTATANGSDASSGGARAGSEPAVNAAGPVGAAGPDPTAGSAQAGQAARPAT
;
A
#
# COMPACT_ATOMS: atom_id res chain seq x y z
N MET A 1 19.41 17.86 3.56
CA MET A 1 19.55 17.61 2.10
C MET A 1 19.63 16.12 1.87
N ILE A 2 18.94 15.62 0.84
CA ILE A 2 19.08 14.25 0.33
C ILE A 2 20.31 14.17 -0.57
N ALA A 3 21.21 13.24 -0.27
CA ALA A 3 22.37 12.92 -1.10
C ALA A 3 22.51 11.42 -1.41
N VAL A 4 21.55 10.58 -1.01
CA VAL A 4 21.57 9.13 -1.25
C VAL A 4 21.44 8.82 -2.76
N PRO A 5 22.27 7.93 -3.31
CA PRO A 5 22.05 7.31 -4.61
C PRO A 5 20.68 6.65 -4.67
N ARG A 6 19.93 6.80 -5.76
CA ARG A 6 18.55 6.28 -5.82
C ARG A 6 18.03 6.06 -7.23
N VAL A 7 17.12 5.10 -7.37
CA VAL A 7 16.47 4.73 -8.63
C VAL A 7 15.00 4.40 -8.39
N VAL A 8 14.14 4.77 -9.34
CA VAL A 8 12.71 4.41 -9.35
C VAL A 8 12.53 3.21 -10.29
N VAL A 9 11.98 2.11 -9.79
CA VAL A 9 11.63 0.92 -10.58
C VAL A 9 10.14 0.98 -10.90
N SER A 10 9.83 1.19 -12.18
CA SER A 10 8.46 1.38 -12.68
C SER A 10 8.13 0.42 -13.82
N ALA A 11 6.95 0.51 -14.40
CA ALA A 11 6.53 -0.25 -15.57
C ALA A 11 5.60 0.57 -16.49
N PRO A 12 5.38 0.15 -17.75
CA PRO A 12 4.30 0.68 -18.58
C PRO A 12 2.92 0.46 -17.99
N SER A 13 2.69 -0.68 -17.31
CA SER A 13 1.44 -0.99 -16.62
C SER A 13 1.64 -2.04 -15.50
N SER A 14 0.57 -2.34 -14.77
CA SER A 14 0.54 -3.44 -13.78
C SER A 14 0.86 -4.81 -14.40
N GLY A 15 1.45 -5.72 -13.61
CA GLY A 15 1.71 -7.11 -14.03
C GLY A 15 3.04 -7.35 -14.75
N HIS A 16 3.77 -6.30 -15.16
CA HIS A 16 5.07 -6.40 -15.85
C HIS A 16 6.22 -6.98 -14.99
N GLY A 17 6.02 -7.22 -13.68
CA GLY A 17 7.02 -7.80 -12.77
C GLY A 17 7.82 -6.79 -11.94
N LYS A 18 7.50 -5.49 -12.03
CA LYS A 18 8.10 -4.36 -11.26
C LYS A 18 8.48 -4.71 -9.82
N THR A 19 7.57 -5.29 -9.05
CA THR A 19 7.77 -5.61 -7.62
C THR A 19 8.80 -6.71 -7.41
N ALA A 20 8.77 -7.78 -8.23
CA ALA A 20 9.72 -8.88 -8.12
C ALA A 20 11.15 -8.42 -8.45
N ILE A 21 11.28 -7.52 -9.43
CA ILE A 21 12.57 -6.92 -9.82
C ILE A 21 13.05 -5.92 -8.76
N ALA A 22 12.19 -5.07 -8.18
CA ALA A 22 12.58 -4.16 -7.10
C ALA A 22 13.02 -4.90 -5.83
N VAL A 23 12.29 -5.95 -5.43
CA VAL A 23 12.62 -6.84 -4.31
C VAL A 23 13.94 -7.59 -4.57
N GLY A 24 14.11 -8.15 -5.78
CA GLY A 24 15.36 -8.82 -6.15
C GLY A 24 16.55 -7.88 -6.27
N LEU A 25 16.37 -6.63 -6.72
CA LEU A 25 17.41 -5.60 -6.72
C LEU A 25 17.88 -5.29 -5.29
N LEU A 26 16.96 -5.05 -4.36
CA LEU A 26 17.32 -4.84 -2.94
C LEU A 26 18.07 -6.05 -2.36
N ALA A 27 17.58 -7.26 -2.59
CA ALA A 27 18.21 -8.49 -2.11
C ALA A 27 19.61 -8.71 -2.72
N ALA A 28 19.80 -8.44 -4.01
CA ALA A 28 21.09 -8.57 -4.68
C ALA A 28 22.11 -7.50 -4.22
N LEU A 29 21.63 -6.29 -3.92
CA LEU A 29 22.47 -5.21 -3.36
C LEU A 29 22.88 -5.54 -1.91
N ALA A 30 21.96 -6.04 -1.09
CA ALA A 30 22.26 -6.52 0.26
C ALA A 30 23.23 -7.73 0.24
N ALA A 31 23.07 -8.66 -0.71
CA ALA A 31 23.98 -9.80 -0.90
C ALA A 31 25.40 -9.39 -1.34
N ARG A 32 25.56 -8.21 -1.97
CA ARG A 32 26.85 -7.57 -2.24
C ARG A 32 27.46 -6.85 -1.02
N GLY A 33 26.82 -6.92 0.15
CA GLY A 33 27.27 -6.26 1.38
C GLY A 33 26.94 -4.77 1.48
N LEU A 34 26.16 -4.23 0.54
CA LEU A 34 25.65 -2.85 0.61
C LEU A 34 24.47 -2.77 1.58
N ASN A 35 24.16 -1.56 2.02
CA ASN A 35 23.06 -1.26 2.93
C ASN A 35 21.92 -0.49 2.21
N PRO A 36 21.08 -1.15 1.38
CA PRO A 36 20.08 -0.50 0.54
C PRO A 36 18.78 -0.15 1.31
N ALA A 37 17.98 0.78 0.81
CA ALA A 37 16.67 1.14 1.36
C ALA A 37 15.52 0.95 0.36
N GLY A 38 14.44 0.31 0.80
CA GLY A 38 13.27 0.01 -0.03
C GLY A 38 12.08 0.92 0.26
N PHE A 39 11.53 1.54 -0.79
CA PHE A 39 10.35 2.39 -0.71
C PHE A 39 9.27 1.95 -1.68
N LYS A 40 8.00 2.12 -1.30
CA LYS A 40 6.84 1.81 -2.12
C LYS A 40 6.02 3.06 -2.41
N VAL A 41 5.79 3.39 -3.68
CA VAL A 41 4.83 4.45 -4.05
C VAL A 41 3.40 3.97 -3.77
N GLY A 42 2.60 4.84 -3.14
CA GLY A 42 1.22 4.56 -2.78
C GLY A 42 1.04 3.63 -1.56
N PRO A 43 -0.17 3.13 -1.30
CA PRO A 43 -0.60 2.63 0.01
C PRO A 43 -0.38 1.13 0.24
N ASP A 44 0.31 0.42 -0.66
CA ASP A 44 0.50 -1.03 -0.51
C ASP A 44 1.57 -1.34 0.53
N GLN A 45 1.13 -1.58 1.77
CA GLN A 45 2.01 -1.98 2.88
C GLN A 45 2.63 -3.38 2.67
N THR A 46 2.06 -4.24 1.82
CA THR A 46 2.63 -5.57 1.55
C THR A 46 3.86 -5.45 0.67
N ASP A 47 3.80 -4.62 -0.37
CA ASP A 47 4.95 -4.40 -1.23
C ASP A 47 6.08 -3.70 -0.44
N ALA A 48 5.73 -2.71 0.40
CA ALA A 48 6.68 -2.12 1.35
C ALA A 48 7.31 -3.18 2.28
N ALA A 49 6.53 -4.15 2.76
CA ALA A 49 7.02 -5.25 3.60
C ALA A 49 8.03 -6.17 2.90
N TYR A 50 7.75 -6.59 1.66
CA TYR A 50 8.71 -7.40 0.87
C TYR A 50 9.98 -6.63 0.51
N LEU A 51 9.88 -5.33 0.21
CA LEU A 51 11.03 -4.46 -0.03
C LEU A 51 11.87 -4.30 1.25
N GLY A 52 11.23 -4.18 2.42
CA GLY A 52 11.91 -4.12 3.71
C GLY A 52 12.67 -5.41 4.06
N MET A 53 12.02 -6.57 3.86
CA MET A 53 12.67 -7.88 4.00
C MET A 53 13.92 -8.00 3.12
N ALA A 54 13.83 -7.56 1.86
CA ALA A 54 14.95 -7.61 0.92
C ALA A 54 16.09 -6.63 1.27
N ALA A 55 15.76 -5.52 1.92
CA ALA A 55 16.70 -4.49 2.36
C ALA A 55 17.33 -4.75 3.74
N GLY A 56 16.78 -5.68 4.54
CA GLY A 56 17.20 -5.90 5.92
C GLY A 56 16.82 -4.77 6.90
N ARG A 57 15.89 -3.89 6.53
CA ARG A 57 15.44 -2.72 7.29
C ARG A 57 13.97 -2.38 6.99
N PRO A 58 13.27 -1.55 7.79
CA PRO A 58 11.87 -1.19 7.51
C PRO A 58 11.70 -0.59 6.11
N GLY A 59 10.87 -1.24 5.28
CA GLY A 59 10.40 -0.67 4.01
C GLY A 59 9.25 0.29 4.26
N ARG A 60 9.19 1.39 3.51
CA ARG A 60 8.27 2.53 3.77
C ARG A 60 7.40 2.88 2.58
N ASN A 61 6.21 3.40 2.86
CA ASN A 61 5.30 3.90 1.83
C ASN A 61 5.53 5.40 1.57
N LEU A 62 5.49 5.78 0.29
CA LEU A 62 5.56 7.15 -0.21
C LEU A 62 4.25 7.44 -0.93
N ASP A 63 3.25 7.83 -0.14
CA ASP A 63 1.89 8.08 -0.61
C ASP A 63 1.52 9.56 -0.44
N PRO A 64 1.61 10.39 -1.50
CA PRO A 64 1.35 11.82 -1.42
C PRO A 64 -0.13 12.15 -1.16
N ARG A 65 -1.05 11.18 -1.30
CA ARG A 65 -2.47 11.34 -0.97
C ARG A 65 -2.74 11.08 0.51
N LEU A 66 -2.02 10.15 1.14
CA LEU A 66 -2.09 9.88 2.58
C LEU A 66 -1.25 10.86 3.41
N VAL A 67 0.01 11.12 3.05
CA VAL A 67 0.90 11.99 3.85
C VAL A 67 0.96 13.44 3.39
N GLY A 68 0.47 13.73 2.18
CA GLY A 68 0.67 15.01 1.48
C GLY A 68 1.99 15.03 0.71
N ALA A 69 1.98 15.52 -0.53
CA ALA A 69 3.14 15.56 -1.42
C ALA A 69 4.38 16.23 -0.78
N GLN A 70 4.18 17.26 0.05
CA GLN A 70 5.23 17.96 0.78
C GLN A 70 6.00 17.08 1.77
N ARG A 71 5.43 15.96 2.22
CA ARG A 71 6.09 15.01 3.14
C ARG A 71 6.85 13.89 2.43
N VAL A 72 6.68 13.71 1.11
CA VAL A 72 7.33 12.63 0.34
C VAL A 72 8.86 12.70 0.44
N ALA A 73 9.46 13.85 0.14
CA ALA A 73 10.91 14.00 0.20
C ALA A 73 11.47 13.92 1.64
N PRO A 74 10.85 14.54 2.67
CA PRO A 74 11.24 14.33 4.07
C PRO A 74 11.16 12.88 4.56
N LEU A 75 10.11 12.12 4.21
CA LEU A 75 9.96 10.71 4.60
C LEU A 75 10.92 9.79 3.84
N PHE A 76 11.18 10.07 2.55
CA PHE A 76 12.25 9.41 1.81
C PHE A 76 13.63 9.67 2.43
N ALA A 77 13.91 10.92 2.81
CA ALA A 77 15.16 11.30 3.47
C ALA A 77 15.35 10.59 4.82
N HIS A 78 14.29 10.51 5.63
CA HIS A 78 14.26 9.75 6.90
C HIS A 78 14.56 8.26 6.66
N GLY A 79 13.77 7.60 5.80
CA GLY A 79 13.92 6.17 5.53
C GLY A 79 15.25 5.77 4.87
N ALA A 80 15.93 6.71 4.22
CA ALA A 80 17.24 6.51 3.59
C ALA A 80 18.41 6.91 4.50
N THR A 81 18.17 7.24 5.78
CA THR A 81 19.21 7.53 6.76
C THR A 81 20.13 6.32 6.93
N GLY A 82 21.43 6.50 6.66
CA GLY A 82 22.41 5.41 6.69
C GLY A 82 22.22 4.37 5.57
N ALA A 83 21.54 4.72 4.47
CA ALA A 83 21.48 3.88 3.27
C ALA A 83 22.53 4.30 2.24
N GLU A 84 23.10 3.33 1.53
CA GLU A 84 24.07 3.58 0.45
C GLU A 84 23.40 3.72 -0.92
N VAL A 85 22.20 3.18 -1.07
CA VAL A 85 21.35 3.28 -2.26
C VAL A 85 19.88 3.08 -1.88
N ALA A 86 18.96 3.77 -2.55
CA ALA A 86 17.53 3.58 -2.38
C ALA A 86 16.85 3.07 -3.68
N VAL A 87 15.96 2.09 -3.54
CA VAL A 87 15.11 1.57 -4.62
C VAL A 87 13.67 1.92 -4.32
N VAL A 88 13.04 2.68 -5.22
CA VAL A 88 11.65 3.16 -5.08
C VAL A 88 10.76 2.40 -6.06
N GLU A 89 9.88 1.54 -5.56
CA GLU A 89 8.96 0.71 -6.34
C GLU A 89 7.69 1.51 -6.68
N GLY A 90 7.44 1.75 -7.97
CA GLY A 90 6.30 2.55 -8.43
C GLY A 90 4.92 1.96 -8.11
N THR A 91 3.83 2.69 -8.30
CA THR A 91 2.48 2.11 -8.34
C THR A 91 1.95 2.05 -9.76
N MET A 92 1.10 1.06 -10.05
CA MET A 92 0.50 0.82 -11.38
C MET A 92 1.54 0.93 -12.53
N GLY A 93 1.22 1.60 -13.63
CA GLY A 93 2.19 2.10 -14.61
C GLY A 93 2.79 3.47 -14.24
N LEU A 94 3.82 3.91 -14.96
CA LEU A 94 4.64 5.08 -14.59
C LEU A 94 3.85 6.40 -14.43
N PHE A 95 2.90 6.65 -15.32
CA PHE A 95 2.06 7.86 -15.31
C PHE A 95 0.67 7.64 -14.70
N ASP A 96 0.35 6.40 -14.31
CA ASP A 96 -0.94 6.06 -13.69
C ASP A 96 -1.04 6.63 -12.25
N SER A 97 -2.26 6.82 -11.77
CA SER A 97 -2.52 7.23 -10.38
C SER A 97 -3.75 6.53 -9.79
N LEU A 98 -3.76 6.40 -8.45
CA LEU A 98 -4.87 5.78 -7.71
C LEU A 98 -5.96 6.79 -7.33
N ALA A 99 -5.63 8.08 -7.23
CA ALA A 99 -6.59 9.15 -6.94
C ALA A 99 -7.14 9.86 -8.19
N GLY A 100 -6.65 9.53 -9.40
CA GLY A 100 -6.97 10.24 -10.64
C GLY A 100 -6.30 11.62 -10.71
N ARG A 101 -5.11 11.76 -10.14
CA ARG A 101 -4.33 13.01 -10.04
C ARG A 101 -2.86 12.77 -10.41
N PRO A 102 -2.58 12.30 -11.65
CA PRO A 102 -1.25 11.82 -12.04
C PRO A 102 -0.15 12.88 -11.93
N GLU A 103 -0.49 14.17 -11.94
CA GLU A 103 0.43 15.28 -11.66
C GLU A 103 0.96 15.31 -10.21
N SER A 104 0.33 14.58 -9.28
CA SER A 104 0.63 14.61 -7.85
C SER A 104 0.73 13.24 -7.15
N ASP A 105 0.03 12.18 -7.60
CA ASP A 105 0.11 10.83 -7.02
C ASP A 105 0.55 9.69 -7.96
N SER A 106 1.10 10.01 -9.14
CA SER A 106 1.74 9.01 -10.01
C SER A 106 3.16 8.64 -9.59
N THR A 107 3.68 7.53 -10.13
CA THR A 107 5.09 7.15 -9.99
C THR A 107 6.02 8.21 -10.58
N ALA A 108 5.65 8.83 -11.71
CA ALA A 108 6.38 9.93 -12.33
C ALA A 108 6.47 11.16 -11.41
N ALA A 109 5.36 11.56 -10.77
CA ALA A 109 5.35 12.68 -9.82
C ALA A 109 6.31 12.46 -8.63
N ILE A 110 6.40 11.21 -8.12
CA ILE A 110 7.37 10.85 -7.09
C ILE A 110 8.81 10.86 -7.62
N ALA A 111 9.05 10.32 -8.81
CA ALA A 111 10.38 10.33 -9.44
C ALA A 111 10.90 11.76 -9.64
N THR A 112 10.06 12.67 -10.14
CA THR A 112 10.37 14.10 -10.32
C THR A 112 10.58 14.80 -8.97
N THR A 113 9.72 14.56 -7.98
CA THR A 113 9.85 15.08 -6.60
C THR A 113 11.18 14.66 -5.97
N LEU A 114 11.58 13.40 -6.16
CA LEU A 114 12.84 12.86 -5.66
C LEU A 114 14.03 13.10 -6.61
N ARG A 115 13.85 13.75 -7.76
CA ARG A 115 14.86 13.89 -8.84
C ARG A 115 15.61 12.56 -9.10
N ALA A 116 14.86 11.48 -9.21
CA ALA A 116 15.38 10.12 -9.28
C ALA A 116 15.23 9.55 -10.71
N PRO A 117 16.28 8.93 -11.29
CA PRO A 117 16.17 8.25 -12.57
C PRO A 117 15.18 7.09 -12.49
N VAL A 118 14.37 6.92 -13.54
CA VAL A 118 13.44 5.81 -13.69
C VAL A 118 14.06 4.69 -14.53
N VAL A 119 14.01 3.46 -14.03
CA VAL A 119 14.25 2.24 -14.80
C VAL A 119 12.91 1.55 -15.05
N LEU A 120 12.58 1.34 -16.33
CA LEU A 120 11.29 0.82 -16.77
C LEU A 120 11.36 -0.70 -16.97
N VAL A 121 10.54 -1.44 -16.23
CA VAL A 121 10.39 -2.89 -16.36
C VAL A 121 9.38 -3.19 -17.45
N ILE A 122 9.81 -3.83 -18.54
CA ILE A 122 8.96 -4.19 -19.67
C ILE A 122 8.84 -5.72 -19.74
N ASP A 123 7.62 -6.24 -19.61
CA ASP A 123 7.32 -7.61 -20.04
C ASP A 123 7.33 -7.64 -21.57
N VAL A 124 8.31 -8.35 -22.12
CA VAL A 124 8.53 -8.50 -23.55
C VAL A 124 8.16 -9.92 -24.02
N GLY A 125 7.45 -10.70 -23.21
CA GLY A 125 7.15 -12.11 -23.48
C GLY A 125 6.40 -12.40 -24.79
N SER A 126 5.81 -11.38 -25.41
CA SER A 126 5.18 -11.40 -26.75
C SER A 126 5.53 -10.15 -27.58
N MET A 127 6.68 -9.51 -27.33
CA MET A 127 7.14 -8.32 -28.06
C MET A 127 8.29 -8.64 -29.03
N GLY A 128 8.74 -7.60 -29.73
CA GLY A 128 9.93 -7.57 -30.56
C GLY A 128 10.32 -6.11 -30.72
N GLN A 129 10.56 -5.66 -31.96
CA GLN A 129 10.87 -4.26 -32.30
C GLN A 129 9.94 -3.21 -31.65
N SER A 130 8.66 -3.54 -31.43
CA SER A 130 7.70 -2.68 -30.72
C SER A 130 8.12 -2.25 -29.30
N VAL A 131 9.09 -2.91 -28.67
CA VAL A 131 9.67 -2.49 -27.39
C VAL A 131 10.30 -1.09 -27.50
N ALA A 132 10.86 -0.75 -28.66
CA ALA A 132 11.46 0.55 -28.94
C ALA A 132 10.40 1.65 -28.99
N ALA A 133 9.32 1.45 -29.75
CA ALA A 133 8.20 2.38 -29.83
C ALA A 133 7.58 2.64 -28.44
N LEU A 134 7.45 1.59 -27.61
CA LEU A 134 6.96 1.70 -26.24
C LEU A 134 7.92 2.51 -25.34
N ALA A 135 9.21 2.16 -25.32
CA ALA A 135 10.20 2.87 -24.51
C ALA A 135 10.40 4.33 -24.95
N HIS A 136 10.38 4.59 -26.27
CA HIS A 136 10.41 5.92 -26.85
C HIS A 136 9.19 6.75 -26.43
N GLY A 137 7.98 6.17 -26.50
CA GLY A 137 6.75 6.83 -26.04
C GLY A 137 6.82 7.23 -24.58
N PHE A 138 7.24 6.33 -23.69
CA PHE A 138 7.42 6.64 -22.26
C PHE A 138 8.55 7.65 -21.98
N ARG A 139 9.59 7.72 -22.81
CA ARG A 139 10.67 8.74 -22.70
C ARG A 139 10.25 10.11 -23.19
N ALA A 140 9.38 10.18 -24.20
CA ALA A 140 8.96 11.43 -24.85
C ALA A 140 7.68 12.04 -24.26
N TYR A 141 7.03 11.37 -23.30
CA TYR A 141 5.75 11.82 -22.71
C TYR A 141 5.91 12.97 -21.69
N ASP A 142 7.02 12.98 -20.94
CA ASP A 142 7.35 14.03 -19.96
C ASP A 142 8.85 14.31 -20.02
N GLU A 143 9.24 15.46 -20.58
CA GLU A 143 10.65 15.86 -20.72
C GLU A 143 11.34 16.15 -19.37
N MET A 144 10.58 16.35 -18.28
CA MET A 144 11.15 16.48 -16.93
C MET A 144 11.49 15.12 -16.32
N LEU A 145 10.95 14.03 -16.86
CA LEU A 145 11.08 12.68 -16.31
C LEU A 145 12.28 11.95 -16.89
N TRP A 146 13.32 11.80 -16.07
CA TRP A 146 14.54 11.11 -16.48
C TRP A 146 14.35 9.59 -16.57
N LEU A 147 13.95 9.09 -17.73
CA LEU A 147 13.98 7.67 -18.07
C LEU A 147 15.44 7.23 -18.32
N GLY A 148 16.05 6.60 -17.32
CA GLY A 148 17.46 6.17 -17.35
C GLY A 148 17.72 4.89 -18.16
N GLY A 149 16.68 4.13 -18.48
CA GLY A 149 16.76 2.90 -19.28
C GLY A 149 15.71 1.86 -18.86
N VAL A 150 15.92 0.59 -19.24
CA VAL A 150 14.96 -0.50 -19.05
C VAL A 150 15.57 -1.77 -18.44
N ILE A 151 14.70 -2.61 -17.86
CA ILE A 151 14.96 -4.02 -17.58
C ILE A 151 13.91 -4.85 -18.34
N LEU A 152 14.38 -5.81 -19.13
CA LEU A 152 13.54 -6.68 -19.95
C LEU A 152 13.13 -7.92 -19.15
N ASN A 153 11.84 -8.24 -19.13
CA ASN A 153 11.28 -9.35 -18.37
C ASN A 153 10.57 -10.36 -19.28
N ARG A 154 10.59 -11.65 -18.89
CA ARG A 154 10.03 -12.80 -19.63
C ARG A 154 10.57 -13.01 -21.04
N VAL A 155 11.82 -12.59 -21.28
CA VAL A 155 12.54 -12.81 -22.55
C VAL A 155 12.56 -14.31 -22.90
N ALA A 156 12.42 -14.66 -24.18
CA ALA A 156 12.20 -16.05 -24.59
C ALA A 156 13.50 -16.84 -24.84
N SER A 157 14.51 -16.18 -25.41
CA SER A 157 15.78 -16.79 -25.85
C SER A 157 16.82 -15.71 -26.12
N ASP A 158 18.08 -16.11 -26.33
CA ASP A 158 19.19 -15.18 -26.56
C ASP A 158 19.02 -14.39 -27.87
N ARG A 159 18.48 -15.05 -28.92
CA ARG A 159 18.10 -14.37 -30.17
C ARG A 159 16.99 -13.34 -29.98
N HIS A 160 16.04 -13.61 -29.07
CA HIS A 160 14.99 -12.64 -28.73
C HIS A 160 15.61 -11.48 -27.93
N GLU A 161 16.52 -11.75 -27.00
CA GLU A 161 17.22 -10.69 -26.27
C GLU A 161 18.01 -9.76 -27.19
N GLN A 162 18.77 -10.30 -28.14
CA GLN A 162 19.53 -9.48 -29.10
C GLN A 162 18.60 -8.53 -29.88
N LEU A 163 17.53 -9.06 -30.47
CA LEU A 163 16.56 -8.27 -31.22
C LEU A 163 15.91 -7.14 -30.39
N LEU A 164 15.70 -7.35 -29.09
CA LEU A 164 15.19 -6.31 -28.19
C LEU A 164 16.26 -5.29 -27.81
N ARG A 165 17.53 -5.70 -27.67
CA ARG A 165 18.66 -4.81 -27.41
C ARG A 165 18.93 -3.91 -28.62
N ASP A 166 19.00 -4.49 -29.82
CA ASP A 166 19.20 -3.77 -31.09
C ASP A 166 18.14 -2.66 -31.22
N ALA A 167 16.87 -3.02 -31.08
CA ALA A 167 15.73 -2.09 -31.16
C ALA A 167 15.79 -0.93 -30.16
N LEU A 168 16.39 -1.15 -28.98
CA LEU A 168 16.52 -0.13 -27.94
C LEU A 168 17.80 0.71 -28.10
N ASP A 169 18.86 0.15 -28.71
CA ASP A 169 20.07 0.89 -29.05
C ASP A 169 19.83 1.86 -30.22
N ASP A 170 19.02 1.46 -31.21
CA ASP A 170 18.54 2.32 -32.32
C ASP A 170 17.90 3.65 -31.84
N ILE A 171 17.31 3.65 -30.63
CA ILE A 171 16.71 4.84 -30.01
C ILE A 171 17.52 5.38 -28.81
N GLY A 172 18.68 4.80 -28.49
CA GLY A 172 19.54 5.20 -27.37
C GLY A 172 18.90 5.00 -25.99
N VAL A 173 18.26 3.86 -25.75
CA VAL A 173 17.66 3.49 -24.46
C VAL A 173 18.46 2.34 -23.81
N PRO A 174 19.20 2.59 -22.71
CA PRO A 174 20.03 1.56 -22.08
C PRO A 174 19.24 0.36 -21.54
N VAL A 175 19.67 -0.86 -21.89
CA VAL A 175 19.17 -2.11 -21.29
C VAL A 175 20.10 -2.55 -20.15
N PHE A 176 19.64 -2.42 -18.91
CA PHE A 176 20.38 -2.83 -17.71
C PHE A 176 20.37 -4.34 -17.47
N GLY A 177 19.35 -5.07 -17.96
CA GLY A 177 19.24 -6.50 -17.72
C GLY A 177 18.09 -7.15 -18.47
N ALA A 178 18.12 -8.48 -18.55
CA ALA A 178 17.20 -9.28 -19.34
C ALA A 178 16.91 -10.64 -18.68
N LEU A 179 15.74 -10.76 -18.05
CA LEU A 179 15.33 -11.98 -17.35
C LEU A 179 14.49 -12.88 -18.28
N ARG A 180 14.83 -14.17 -18.35
CA ARG A 180 14.01 -15.17 -19.04
C ARG A 180 12.75 -15.47 -18.25
N ARG A 181 11.74 -16.02 -18.92
CA ARG A 181 10.40 -16.33 -18.36
C ARG A 181 10.39 -17.22 -17.10
N ARG A 182 11.48 -17.95 -16.83
CA ARG A 182 11.61 -18.88 -15.69
C ARG A 182 12.54 -18.39 -14.56
N ASP A 183 13.18 -17.24 -14.73
CA ASP A 183 14.28 -16.82 -13.85
C ASP A 183 13.77 -16.13 -12.58
N LEU A 184 12.60 -15.47 -12.66
CA LEU A 184 11.89 -14.95 -11.49
C LEU A 184 11.03 -16.08 -10.87
N PRO A 185 11.39 -16.61 -9.69
CA PRO A 185 10.55 -17.57 -8.99
C PRO A 185 9.23 -16.93 -8.51
N SER A 186 8.18 -17.74 -8.39
CA SER A 186 6.85 -17.34 -7.90
C SER A 186 6.84 -17.11 -6.37
N VAL A 187 7.56 -16.08 -5.94
CA VAL A 187 7.79 -15.71 -4.53
C VAL A 187 6.81 -14.63 -4.06
N LEU A 188 6.47 -13.70 -4.96
CA LEU A 188 5.43 -12.72 -4.69
C LEU A 188 4.05 -13.38 -4.89
N PRO A 189 3.15 -13.30 -3.90
CA PRO A 189 1.90 -14.04 -3.89
C PRO A 189 0.81 -13.40 -4.76
N SER A 190 -0.20 -14.19 -5.13
CA SER A 190 -1.33 -13.72 -5.93
C SER A 190 -2.26 -12.80 -5.12
N ARG A 191 -2.41 -11.54 -5.56
CA ARG A 191 -3.30 -10.54 -4.94
C ARG A 191 -4.80 -10.78 -5.23
N GLN A 192 -5.18 -11.99 -5.62
CA GLN A 192 -6.58 -12.37 -5.91
C GLN A 192 -7.49 -12.33 -4.68
N HIS A 193 -6.92 -12.24 -3.47
CA HIS A 193 -7.66 -12.35 -2.21
C HIS A 193 -7.60 -11.09 -1.33
N GLY A 194 -7.03 -9.97 -1.81
CA GLY A 194 -6.94 -8.70 -1.08
C GLY A 194 -5.55 -8.45 -0.45
N VAL A 195 -5.52 -7.95 0.78
CA VAL A 195 -4.28 -7.79 1.57
C VAL A 195 -3.61 -9.15 1.79
N VAL A 196 -2.29 -9.20 1.66
CA VAL A 196 -1.54 -10.45 1.44
C VAL A 196 -1.00 -11.08 2.74
N PRO A 197 -1.12 -12.41 2.92
CA PRO A 197 -0.60 -13.18 4.06
C PRO A 197 0.85 -12.89 4.51
N VAL A 198 1.03 -12.17 5.62
CA VAL A 198 2.35 -11.87 6.24
C VAL A 198 3.14 -13.11 6.70
N MET A 199 2.50 -14.23 7.02
CA MET A 199 3.20 -15.52 7.24
C MET A 199 3.96 -16.02 6.00
N GLN A 200 3.64 -15.54 4.79
CA GLN A 200 4.48 -15.82 3.63
C GLN A 200 5.88 -15.24 3.86
N LEU A 201 6.01 -14.08 4.53
CA LEU A 201 7.25 -13.47 5.05
C LEU A 201 7.95 -14.29 6.16
N GLY A 202 7.62 -15.58 6.31
CA GLY A 202 8.44 -16.57 7.02
C GLY A 202 9.64 -17.06 6.19
N VAL A 203 10.16 -18.22 6.58
CA VAL A 203 11.39 -18.81 6.01
C VAL A 203 11.33 -18.99 4.47
N GLU A 204 10.16 -19.32 3.91
CA GLU A 204 10.03 -19.51 2.46
C GLU A 204 10.04 -18.20 1.64
N ALA A 205 9.45 -17.09 2.11
CA ALA A 205 9.72 -15.81 1.45
C ALA A 205 11.15 -15.37 1.65
N TYR A 206 11.80 -15.61 2.80
CA TYR A 206 13.22 -15.25 2.92
C TYR A 206 14.09 -16.04 1.91
N ARG A 207 13.85 -17.35 1.78
CA ARG A 207 14.42 -18.19 0.71
C ARG A 207 14.01 -17.74 -0.69
N GLY A 208 12.84 -17.14 -0.85
CA GLY A 208 12.32 -16.63 -2.11
C GLY A 208 12.93 -15.30 -2.53
N VAL A 209 12.99 -14.32 -1.62
CA VAL A 209 13.62 -13.01 -1.77
C VAL A 209 15.10 -13.17 -2.05
N ARG A 210 15.78 -14.11 -1.37
CA ARG A 210 17.13 -14.53 -1.77
C ARG A 210 17.17 -15.05 -3.20
N ARG A 211 16.30 -16.00 -3.60
CA ARG A 211 16.27 -16.52 -4.98
C ARG A 211 15.96 -15.44 -6.03
N LEU A 212 15.17 -14.41 -5.70
CA LEU A 212 14.98 -13.21 -6.54
C LEU A 212 16.28 -12.38 -6.64
N GLY A 213 17.01 -12.23 -5.54
CA GLY A 213 18.34 -11.59 -5.53
C GLY A 213 19.37 -12.34 -6.35
N ASP A 214 19.48 -13.67 -6.16
CA ASP A 214 20.37 -14.55 -6.91
C ASP A 214 20.08 -14.46 -8.44
N ALA A 215 18.80 -14.44 -8.84
CA ALA A 215 18.39 -14.28 -10.24
C ALA A 215 18.69 -12.89 -10.82
N ILE A 216 18.45 -11.83 -10.05
CA ILE A 216 18.75 -10.45 -10.48
C ILE A 216 20.26 -10.22 -10.60
N ALA A 217 21.06 -10.75 -9.66
CA ALA A 217 22.52 -10.64 -9.69
C ALA A 217 23.16 -11.33 -10.91
N GLY A 218 22.51 -12.37 -11.47
CA GLY A 218 22.96 -13.04 -12.70
C GLY A 218 22.44 -12.43 -14.00
N ALA A 219 21.41 -11.58 -13.96
CA ALA A 219 20.70 -11.11 -15.16
C ALA A 219 20.64 -9.58 -15.33
N VAL A 220 21.13 -8.80 -14.35
CA VAL A 220 21.13 -7.33 -14.37
C VAL A 220 22.54 -6.80 -14.05
N ASP A 221 22.99 -5.83 -14.84
CA ASP A 221 24.20 -5.05 -14.59
C ASP A 221 23.95 -4.07 -13.42
N LEU A 222 24.15 -4.60 -12.21
CA LEU A 222 24.00 -3.86 -10.96
C LEU A 222 24.98 -2.69 -10.85
N ASP A 223 26.13 -2.73 -11.52
CA ASP A 223 27.18 -1.72 -11.41
C ASP A 223 26.87 -0.50 -12.28
N ARG A 224 26.31 -0.70 -13.48
CA ARG A 224 25.69 0.36 -14.29
C ARG A 224 24.41 0.89 -13.64
N LEU A 225 23.59 0.04 -13.02
CA LEU A 225 22.38 0.49 -12.31
C LEU A 225 22.74 1.31 -11.05
N LEU A 226 23.80 0.95 -10.32
CA LEU A 226 24.36 1.76 -9.25
C LEU A 226 25.01 3.05 -9.77
N ALA A 227 25.62 3.04 -10.96
CA ALA A 227 26.13 4.26 -11.58
C ALA A 227 24.99 5.24 -11.93
N LEU A 228 23.89 4.74 -12.49
CA LEU A 228 22.66 5.52 -12.70
C LEU A 228 22.10 6.06 -11.37
N ALA A 229 22.01 5.21 -10.35
CA ALA A 229 21.52 5.64 -9.03
C ALA A 229 22.39 6.74 -8.41
N ARG A 230 23.72 6.70 -8.62
CA ARG A 230 24.68 7.70 -8.13
C ARG A 230 24.64 9.05 -8.85
N SER A 231 24.15 9.12 -10.09
CA SER A 231 23.99 10.38 -10.82
C SER A 231 22.69 11.13 -10.50
N ALA A 232 21.83 10.58 -9.61
CA ALA A 232 20.65 11.25 -9.07
C ALA A 232 21.01 12.54 -8.28
N PRO A 233 20.66 13.76 -8.76
CA PRO A 233 21.09 15.03 -8.15
C PRO A 233 20.71 15.19 -6.68
N ARG A 234 21.35 16.10 -5.93
CA ARG A 234 20.89 16.40 -4.55
C ARG A 234 19.49 17.03 -4.55
N VAL A 235 18.69 16.68 -3.55
CA VAL A 235 17.36 17.27 -3.30
C VAL A 235 17.36 18.02 -1.98
N SER A 236 16.83 19.24 -1.96
CA SER A 236 16.74 20.05 -0.75
C SER A 236 15.50 19.67 0.06
N ALA A 237 15.67 18.70 0.96
CA ALA A 237 14.74 18.38 2.03
C ALA A 237 15.50 18.17 3.34
N THR A 238 14.88 18.51 4.46
CA THR A 238 15.22 18.00 5.80
C THR A 238 14.61 16.61 5.95
N ALA A 239 15.26 15.71 6.68
CA ALA A 239 14.65 14.41 7.01
C ALA A 239 13.46 14.63 7.95
N TRP A 240 12.38 13.89 7.74
CA TRP A 240 11.26 13.89 8.68
C TRP A 240 11.69 13.28 10.02
N SER A 241 11.26 13.87 11.12
CA SER A 241 11.50 13.38 12.48
C SER A 241 10.18 13.22 13.22
N ALA A 242 9.97 12.06 13.83
CA ALA A 242 8.80 11.78 14.66
C ALA A 242 8.70 12.75 15.85
N THR A 243 9.83 13.17 16.42
CA THR A 243 9.88 14.14 17.54
C THR A 243 9.53 15.55 17.08
N GLU A 244 10.06 15.99 15.93
CA GLU A 244 9.73 17.32 15.38
C GLU A 244 8.25 17.40 14.98
N ALA A 245 7.74 16.37 14.30
CA ALA A 245 6.34 16.27 13.88
C ALA A 245 5.34 16.19 15.05
N LEU A 246 5.80 15.88 16.27
CA LEU A 246 5.03 16.01 17.51
C LEU A 246 5.24 17.39 18.18
N GLY A 247 6.46 17.93 18.16
CA GLY A 247 6.77 19.26 18.69
C GLY A 247 6.07 20.40 17.94
N GLU A 248 5.82 20.25 16.63
CA GLU A 248 4.97 21.15 15.84
C GLU A 248 3.54 21.30 16.40
N LEU A 249 3.05 20.31 17.17
CA LEU A 249 1.71 20.29 17.74
C LEU A 249 1.62 20.89 19.14
N ASP A 250 2.76 20.98 19.85
CA ASP A 250 2.89 21.68 21.12
C ASP A 250 4.25 22.42 21.22
N PRO A 251 4.38 23.57 20.52
CA PRO A 251 5.59 24.38 20.57
C PRO A 251 5.79 25.09 21.92
N SER A 252 4.90 24.92 22.90
CA SER A 252 5.10 25.48 24.25
C SER A 252 6.19 24.75 25.02
N GLY A 253 6.55 23.53 24.59
CA GLY A 253 7.59 22.73 25.24
C GLY A 253 7.24 22.35 26.68
N ALA A 254 5.95 22.25 27.01
CA ALA A 254 5.43 21.85 28.31
C ALA A 254 5.70 20.36 28.59
N GLY A 255 6.97 20.03 28.77
CA GLY A 255 7.45 18.73 29.22
C GLY A 255 6.98 18.46 30.64
N GLY A 256 5.74 17.98 30.78
CA GLY A 256 5.28 17.36 32.01
C GLY A 256 6.22 16.21 32.38
N ASP A 257 6.37 15.98 33.68
CA ASP A 257 7.32 14.99 34.22
C ASP A 257 7.26 13.69 33.43
N THR A 258 8.43 13.21 32.98
CA THR A 258 8.51 11.92 32.29
C THR A 258 7.95 10.87 33.25
N PRO A 259 6.82 10.21 32.92
CA PRO A 259 6.10 9.39 33.88
C PRO A 259 7.01 8.25 34.33
N ALA A 260 7.02 7.99 35.65
CA ALA A 260 7.94 7.04 36.29
C ALA A 260 7.90 5.62 35.70
N ARG A 261 6.85 5.29 34.93
CA ARG A 261 6.84 4.20 33.96
C ARG A 261 6.25 4.69 32.64
N ARG A 262 6.87 4.30 31.51
CA ARG A 262 6.34 4.58 30.16
C ARG A 262 5.04 3.80 29.91
N PRO A 263 4.04 4.39 29.23
CA PRO A 263 2.85 3.66 28.81
C PRO A 263 3.16 2.59 27.76
N VAL A 264 2.85 1.33 28.04
CA VAL A 264 3.01 0.21 27.09
C VAL A 264 1.92 0.28 26.02
N VAL A 265 2.31 0.44 24.76
CA VAL A 265 1.42 0.38 23.60
C VAL A 265 1.80 -0.82 22.75
N VAL A 266 0.88 -1.78 22.64
CA VAL A 266 1.09 -3.01 21.90
C VAL A 266 0.64 -2.83 20.45
N LEU A 267 1.51 -3.23 19.52
CA LEU A 267 1.36 -3.05 18.08
C LEU A 267 1.33 -4.43 17.40
N ALA A 268 0.27 -4.73 16.66
CA ALA A 268 0.18 -6.01 15.95
C ALA A 268 1.24 -6.10 14.83
N GLY A 269 1.94 -7.24 14.75
CA GLY A 269 2.97 -7.49 13.75
C GLY A 269 3.53 -8.92 13.79
N GLY A 270 3.90 -9.45 12.63
CA GLY A 270 4.61 -10.72 12.55
C GLY A 270 6.10 -10.59 12.93
N PRO A 271 6.85 -11.70 13.01
CA PRO A 271 8.25 -11.73 13.50
C PRO A 271 9.27 -10.87 12.75
N ALA A 272 8.90 -10.31 11.60
CA ALA A 272 9.75 -9.42 10.80
C ALA A 272 9.24 -7.96 10.77
N LEU A 273 7.92 -7.73 10.84
CA LEU A 273 7.28 -6.47 10.46
C LEU A 273 5.90 -6.27 11.11
N SER A 274 5.56 -5.01 11.39
CA SER A 274 4.22 -4.59 11.86
C SER A 274 3.17 -4.61 10.74
N TYR A 275 1.90 -4.73 11.11
CA TYR A 275 0.76 -4.47 10.22
C TYR A 275 0.45 -2.96 10.02
N SER A 276 1.18 -2.07 10.68
CA SER A 276 1.10 -0.61 10.52
C SER A 276 2.24 -0.06 9.65
N TYR A 277 2.13 1.20 9.22
CA TYR A 277 3.25 1.94 8.62
C TYR A 277 4.39 2.09 9.64
N ALA A 278 5.64 2.11 9.18
CA ALA A 278 6.82 2.18 10.05
C ALA A 278 6.78 3.40 11.00
N GLU A 279 6.31 4.53 10.47
CA GLU A 279 6.16 5.80 11.17
C GLU A 279 5.18 5.72 12.36
N THR A 280 4.25 4.76 12.38
CA THR A 280 3.33 4.55 13.52
C THR A 280 4.10 4.15 14.79
N ALA A 281 5.06 3.24 14.68
CA ALA A 281 5.89 2.83 15.83
C ALA A 281 6.82 3.97 16.27
N GLU A 282 7.41 4.69 15.30
CA GLU A 282 8.32 5.82 15.55
C GLU A 282 7.59 6.98 16.24
N LEU A 283 6.37 7.31 15.83
CA LEU A 283 5.53 8.32 16.47
C LEU A 283 5.08 7.91 17.87
N LEU A 284 4.76 6.63 18.11
CA LEU A 284 4.41 6.14 19.44
C LEU A 284 5.59 6.23 20.41
N ALA A 285 6.79 5.82 19.97
CA ALA A 285 8.01 5.92 20.75
C ALA A 285 8.39 7.38 21.04
N ALA A 286 8.28 8.27 20.04
CA ALA A 286 8.50 9.71 20.20
C ALA A 286 7.45 10.40 21.09
N ALA A 287 6.21 9.88 21.13
CA ALA A 287 5.17 10.30 22.07
C ALA A 287 5.36 9.74 23.50
N GLY A 288 6.46 9.03 23.77
CA GLY A 288 6.81 8.54 25.11
C GLY A 288 6.34 7.12 25.44
N ALA A 289 5.76 6.39 24.49
CA ALA A 289 5.37 5.00 24.71
C ALA A 289 6.58 4.05 24.87
N GLU A 290 6.32 2.91 25.49
CA GLU A 290 7.06 1.68 25.27
C GLU A 290 6.29 0.87 24.21
N VAL A 291 6.85 0.74 23.00
CA VAL A 291 6.17 0.08 21.87
C VAL A 291 6.59 -1.39 21.82
N VAL A 292 5.62 -2.29 21.95
CA VAL A 292 5.86 -3.74 21.97
C VAL A 292 5.11 -4.41 20.82
N THR A 293 5.81 -5.13 19.96
CA THR A 293 5.19 -5.90 18.87
C THR A 293 4.71 -7.27 19.37
N PHE A 294 3.57 -7.75 18.88
CA PHE A 294 3.06 -9.10 19.12
C PHE A 294 2.41 -9.68 17.84
N ASP A 295 2.51 -11.00 17.65
CA ASP A 295 1.95 -11.71 16.50
C ASP A 295 0.58 -12.33 16.87
N PRO A 296 -0.56 -11.75 16.43
CA PRO A 296 -1.88 -12.25 16.80
C PRO A 296 -2.19 -13.66 16.27
N LEU A 297 -1.37 -14.16 15.34
CA LEU A 297 -1.47 -15.51 14.76
C LEU A 297 -0.75 -16.57 15.61
N ARG A 298 -0.02 -16.17 16.66
CA ARG A 298 0.85 -17.05 17.46
C ARG A 298 0.83 -16.78 18.96
N ASP A 299 0.79 -15.52 19.36
CA ASP A 299 0.81 -15.13 20.77
C ASP A 299 -0.58 -15.33 21.37
N GLU A 300 -0.71 -16.26 22.32
CA GLU A 300 -1.99 -16.57 22.98
C GLU A 300 -2.42 -15.50 24.00
N THR A 301 -1.55 -14.57 24.35
CA THR A 301 -1.74 -13.55 25.39
C THR A 301 -1.16 -12.21 24.94
N LEU A 302 -1.85 -11.12 25.27
CA LEU A 302 -1.26 -9.79 25.16
C LEU A 302 -0.07 -9.63 26.13
N PRO A 303 0.98 -8.86 25.77
CA PRO A 303 2.09 -8.53 26.65
C PRO A 303 1.67 -7.99 28.03
N ALA A 304 2.53 -8.19 29.04
CA ALA A 304 2.32 -7.66 30.38
C ALA A 304 2.13 -6.13 30.35
N ASP A 305 1.24 -5.63 31.23
CA ASP A 305 0.92 -4.21 31.38
C ASP A 305 0.42 -3.46 30.12
N THR A 306 0.02 -4.17 29.05
CA THR A 306 -0.57 -3.60 27.81
C THR A 306 -1.58 -2.48 28.10
N GLY A 307 -1.18 -1.23 27.88
CA GLY A 307 -1.98 -0.04 28.16
C GLY A 307 -2.93 0.33 27.03
N ALA A 308 -2.52 0.08 25.79
CA ALA A 308 -3.34 0.18 24.57
C ALA A 308 -2.93 -0.88 23.54
N LEU A 309 -3.83 -1.17 22.59
CA LEU A 309 -3.60 -2.04 21.45
C LEU A 309 -3.82 -1.28 20.13
N VAL A 310 -2.93 -1.48 19.16
CA VAL A 310 -3.03 -0.95 17.80
C VAL A 310 -2.90 -2.10 16.79
N ILE A 311 -3.94 -2.29 15.97
CA ILE A 311 -3.99 -3.26 14.88
C ILE A 311 -4.01 -2.48 13.57
N GLY A 312 -2.89 -2.49 12.84
CA GLY A 312 -2.75 -1.77 11.57
C GLY A 312 -3.44 -2.45 10.40
N GLY A 313 -3.77 -1.66 9.37
CA GLY A 313 -4.57 -2.10 8.24
C GLY A 313 -3.92 -3.08 7.25
N ALA A 314 -2.66 -3.48 7.45
CA ALA A 314 -2.03 -4.56 6.68
C ALA A 314 -2.26 -5.96 7.26
N LEU A 315 -3.08 -6.10 8.32
CA LEU A 315 -3.52 -7.42 8.80
C LEU A 315 -4.32 -8.13 7.68
N PRO A 316 -3.90 -9.32 7.20
CA PRO A 316 -4.58 -9.99 6.10
C PRO A 316 -5.89 -10.69 6.52
N GLU A 317 -6.97 -10.45 5.78
CA GLU A 317 -8.28 -11.10 6.00
C GLU A 317 -8.24 -12.63 5.85
N ALA A 318 -7.28 -13.13 5.08
CA ALA A 318 -7.05 -14.57 4.89
C ALA A 318 -6.83 -15.32 6.21
N TYR A 319 -6.43 -14.63 7.29
CA TYR A 319 -6.22 -15.20 8.63
C TYR A 319 -7.48 -15.30 9.49
N ALA A 320 -8.67 -15.20 8.90
CA ALA A 320 -9.92 -15.40 9.63
C ALA A 320 -9.99 -16.78 10.33
N GLU A 321 -9.28 -17.81 9.86
CA GLU A 321 -9.21 -19.10 10.55
C GLU A 321 -8.28 -19.03 11.78
N GLU A 322 -7.02 -18.63 11.59
CA GLU A 322 -6.00 -18.57 12.64
C GLU A 322 -6.35 -17.57 13.75
N LEU A 323 -6.87 -16.38 13.39
CA LEU A 323 -7.33 -15.36 14.33
C LEU A 323 -8.56 -15.83 15.14
N SER A 324 -9.41 -16.66 14.55
CA SER A 324 -10.57 -17.26 15.23
C SER A 324 -10.15 -18.44 16.11
N ALA A 325 -9.16 -19.23 15.69
CA ALA A 325 -8.60 -20.34 16.47
C ALA A 325 -7.87 -19.86 17.73
N ASN A 326 -7.22 -18.69 17.70
CA ASN A 326 -6.56 -18.08 18.86
C ASN A 326 -7.58 -17.48 19.88
N ARG A 327 -8.44 -18.35 20.45
CA ARG A 327 -9.49 -17.97 21.40
C ARG A 327 -8.96 -17.33 22.69
N ARG A 328 -7.76 -17.71 23.14
CA ARG A 328 -7.11 -17.12 24.32
C ARG A 328 -6.83 -15.63 24.11
N LEU A 329 -6.21 -15.29 22.97
CA LEU A 329 -5.96 -13.89 22.60
C LEU A 329 -7.26 -13.12 22.34
N CYS A 330 -8.23 -13.72 21.63
CA CYS A 330 -9.55 -13.10 21.42
C CYS A 330 -10.22 -12.65 22.73
N ILE A 331 -10.14 -13.48 23.77
CA ILE A 331 -10.66 -13.15 25.11
C ILE A 331 -9.82 -12.03 25.76
N ALA A 332 -8.48 -12.09 25.66
CA ALA A 332 -7.60 -11.05 26.20
C ALA A 332 -7.82 -9.67 25.55
N VAL A 333 -8.04 -9.63 24.23
CA VAL A 333 -8.40 -8.41 23.48
C VAL A 333 -9.78 -7.89 23.87
N ALA A 334 -10.75 -8.78 24.07
CA ALA A 334 -12.08 -8.40 24.54
C ALA A 334 -12.06 -7.81 25.95
N GLU A 335 -11.30 -8.41 26.87
CA GLU A 335 -11.09 -7.89 28.22
C GLU A 335 -10.35 -6.55 28.23
N LEU A 336 -9.32 -6.39 27.38
CA LEU A 336 -8.62 -5.11 27.21
C LEU A 336 -9.60 -3.99 26.82
N ALA A 337 -10.43 -4.22 25.80
CA ALA A 337 -11.47 -3.28 25.38
C ALA A 337 -12.53 -3.04 26.48
N ARG A 338 -12.95 -4.10 27.18
CA ARG A 338 -13.94 -4.03 28.26
C ARG A 338 -13.47 -3.19 29.44
N THR A 339 -12.20 -3.29 29.83
CA THR A 339 -11.61 -2.41 30.88
C THR A 339 -11.53 -0.93 30.48
N GLY A 340 -11.82 -0.59 29.22
CA GLY A 340 -11.80 0.79 28.73
C GLY A 340 -10.43 1.29 28.31
N ARG A 341 -9.41 0.41 28.26
CA ARG A 341 -8.12 0.71 27.63
C ARG A 341 -8.31 0.96 26.12
N PRO A 342 -7.52 1.86 25.50
CA PRO A 342 -7.66 2.15 24.08
C PRO A 342 -7.37 0.93 23.18
N VAL A 343 -8.20 0.76 22.15
CA VAL A 343 -7.96 -0.20 21.06
C VAL A 343 -8.21 0.50 19.73
N ILE A 344 -7.18 0.63 18.91
CA ILE A 344 -7.28 1.13 17.54
C ILE A 344 -7.22 -0.08 16.60
N ALA A 345 -8.19 -0.21 15.70
CA ALA A 345 -8.23 -1.31 14.73
C ALA A 345 -8.57 -0.82 13.32
N GLU A 346 -7.59 -0.93 12.42
CA GLU A 346 -7.68 -0.51 11.02
C GLU A 346 -7.79 -1.73 10.09
N GLY A 347 -8.42 -1.57 8.93
CA GLY A 347 -8.59 -2.64 7.93
C GLY A 347 -9.27 -3.89 8.49
N ALA A 348 -8.68 -5.07 8.24
CA ALA A 348 -9.16 -6.35 8.78
C ALA A 348 -9.18 -6.41 10.32
N GLY A 349 -8.44 -5.53 11.01
CA GLY A 349 -8.53 -5.40 12.47
C GLY A 349 -9.95 -5.11 12.94
N LEU A 350 -10.76 -4.36 12.17
CA LEU A 350 -12.18 -4.18 12.48
C LEU A 350 -12.94 -5.51 12.49
N LEU A 351 -12.65 -6.40 11.52
CA LEU A 351 -13.35 -7.67 11.37
C LEU A 351 -13.01 -8.62 12.54
N TRP A 352 -11.77 -8.63 13.00
CA TRP A 352 -11.34 -9.42 14.15
C TRP A 352 -11.95 -8.95 15.48
N LEU A 353 -12.38 -7.68 15.58
CA LEU A 353 -13.13 -7.17 16.74
C LEU A 353 -14.64 -7.47 16.72
N ALA A 354 -15.19 -7.97 15.61
CA ALA A 354 -16.60 -8.33 15.48
C ALA A 354 -17.00 -9.55 16.34
N ARG A 355 -18.28 -9.93 16.36
CA ARG A 355 -18.74 -11.22 16.93
C ARG A 355 -18.20 -12.39 16.11
N GLU A 356 -18.26 -12.28 14.79
CA GLU A 356 -17.85 -13.32 13.86
C GLU A 356 -17.48 -12.74 12.48
N LEU A 357 -16.78 -13.52 11.67
CA LEU A 357 -16.57 -13.29 10.23
C LEU A 357 -16.77 -14.63 9.50
N ASP A 358 -17.67 -14.67 8.52
CA ASP A 358 -17.99 -15.87 7.73
C ASP A 358 -18.32 -17.10 8.62
N GLY A 359 -19.07 -16.85 9.71
CA GLY A 359 -19.47 -17.86 10.71
C GLY A 359 -18.36 -18.28 11.70
N ARG A 360 -17.15 -17.72 11.60
CA ARG A 360 -16.03 -17.99 12.51
C ARG A 360 -16.05 -17.01 13.68
N PRO A 361 -16.09 -17.47 14.96
CA PRO A 361 -16.20 -16.58 16.12
C PRO A 361 -14.94 -15.73 16.32
N MET A 362 -15.11 -14.43 16.49
CA MET A 362 -14.04 -13.43 16.62
C MET A 362 -13.95 -12.89 18.06
N CYS A 363 -13.34 -11.72 18.31
CA CYS A 363 -13.15 -11.22 19.68
C CYS A 363 -14.47 -10.90 20.41
N GLY A 364 -15.54 -10.54 19.71
CA GLY A 364 -16.83 -10.18 20.31
C GLY A 364 -16.86 -8.82 20.99
N VAL A 365 -15.96 -7.90 20.62
CA VAL A 365 -15.93 -6.52 21.14
C VAL A 365 -17.04 -5.66 20.53
N LEU A 366 -17.39 -5.94 19.27
CA LEU A 366 -18.40 -5.23 18.50
C LEU A 366 -19.57 -6.17 18.19
N ASP A 367 -20.79 -5.74 18.50
CA ASP A 367 -22.02 -6.44 18.09
C ASP A 367 -22.27 -6.23 16.58
N ALA A 368 -21.56 -7.02 15.80
CA ALA A 368 -21.63 -7.06 14.35
C ALA A 368 -21.17 -8.42 13.81
N THR A 369 -21.73 -8.81 12.67
CA THR A 369 -21.39 -10.02 11.93
C THR A 369 -20.70 -9.63 10.62
N GLY A 370 -19.53 -10.22 10.35
CA GLY A 370 -18.77 -10.01 9.14
C GLY A 370 -19.05 -11.04 8.05
N VAL A 371 -19.01 -10.60 6.78
CA VAL A 371 -19.03 -11.48 5.61
C VAL A 371 -17.99 -11.04 4.57
N SER A 372 -17.32 -11.99 3.93
CA SER A 372 -16.38 -11.74 2.83
C SER A 372 -17.12 -11.55 1.49
N LEU A 373 -16.82 -10.47 0.77
CA LEU A 373 -17.37 -10.21 -0.57
C LEU A 373 -16.48 -10.82 -1.67
N ASP A 374 -17.07 -11.22 -2.80
CA ASP A 374 -16.32 -11.62 -4.01
C ASP A 374 -15.48 -10.49 -4.60
N ARG A 375 -15.91 -9.24 -4.41
CA ARG A 375 -15.23 -8.03 -4.89
C ARG A 375 -14.41 -7.36 -3.78
N THR A 376 -13.22 -6.90 -4.11
CA THR A 376 -12.40 -6.07 -3.23
C THR A 376 -12.86 -4.62 -3.25
N VAL A 377 -13.04 -4.01 -2.08
CA VAL A 377 -13.30 -2.59 -1.87
C VAL A 377 -11.97 -1.86 -1.73
N VAL A 378 -11.68 -0.94 -2.65
CA VAL A 378 -10.44 -0.16 -2.68
C VAL A 378 -10.67 1.36 -2.70
N GLY A 379 -9.59 2.12 -2.46
CA GLY A 379 -9.50 3.56 -2.74
C GLY A 379 -9.43 4.46 -1.52
N TYR A 380 -8.93 5.68 -1.71
CA TYR A 380 -8.83 6.69 -0.65
C TYR A 380 -10.21 7.20 -0.20
N ARG A 381 -10.32 7.67 1.05
CA ARG A 381 -11.48 8.43 1.54
C ARG A 381 -11.00 9.65 2.32
N GLU A 382 -11.63 10.79 2.08
CA GLU A 382 -11.57 11.94 3.00
C GLU A 382 -12.64 11.73 4.07
N ALA A 383 -12.21 11.36 5.26
CA ALA A 383 -13.07 10.99 6.36
C ALA A 383 -13.15 12.10 7.40
N THR A 384 -14.36 12.41 7.85
CA THR A 384 -14.63 13.32 8.97
C THR A 384 -14.97 12.50 10.21
N ALA A 385 -14.24 12.71 11.29
CA ALA A 385 -14.44 12.03 12.57
C ALA A 385 -15.81 12.35 13.17
N ARG A 386 -16.54 11.31 13.61
CA ARG A 386 -17.90 11.44 14.15
C ARG A 386 -17.97 11.41 15.68
N ALA A 387 -16.84 11.21 16.36
CA ALA A 387 -16.71 11.27 17.82
C ALA A 387 -15.30 11.72 18.22
N GLU A 388 -15.17 12.17 19.47
CA GLU A 388 -13.88 12.37 20.13
C GLU A 388 -13.29 11.00 20.53
N THR A 389 -12.14 10.63 19.97
CA THR A 389 -11.50 9.31 20.17
C THR A 389 -9.99 9.44 20.29
N PRO A 390 -9.23 8.44 20.81
CA PRO A 390 -7.77 8.48 20.81
C PRO A 390 -7.17 8.79 19.42
N VAL A 391 -7.81 8.33 18.34
CA VAL A 391 -7.41 8.62 16.94
C VAL A 391 -7.65 10.09 16.57
N ALA A 392 -8.86 10.61 16.75
CA ALA A 392 -9.26 11.89 16.17
C ALA A 392 -10.12 12.74 17.11
N ARG A 393 -10.03 14.07 16.95
CA ARG A 393 -11.01 15.01 17.53
C ARG A 393 -12.32 14.96 16.76
N LEU A 394 -13.45 15.23 17.42
CA LEU A 394 -14.75 15.36 16.73
C LEU A 394 -14.66 16.38 15.57
N GLY A 395 -15.14 16.01 14.38
CA GLY A 395 -15.11 16.87 13.20
C GLY A 395 -13.75 16.97 12.47
N ALA A 396 -12.68 16.36 13.00
CA ALA A 396 -11.39 16.35 12.32
C ALA A 396 -11.48 15.61 10.97
N ARG A 397 -10.86 16.19 9.92
CA ARG A 397 -10.77 15.61 8.58
C ARG A 397 -9.41 14.94 8.39
N LEU A 398 -9.41 13.68 7.98
CA LEU A 398 -8.21 12.90 7.65
C LEU A 398 -8.37 12.23 6.28
N VAL A 399 -7.25 11.85 5.66
CA VAL A 399 -7.23 10.99 4.48
C VAL A 399 -6.74 9.61 4.91
N GLY A 400 -7.49 8.58 4.53
CA GLY A 400 -7.11 7.18 4.70
C GLY A 400 -7.33 6.38 3.43
N TYR A 401 -6.77 5.17 3.39
CA TYR A 401 -6.96 4.23 2.28
C TYR A 401 -7.80 3.04 2.75
N LYS A 402 -8.58 2.47 1.83
CA LYS A 402 -9.34 1.25 2.03
C LYS A 402 -8.80 0.16 1.10
N HIS A 403 -8.60 -1.05 1.62
CA HIS A 403 -8.30 -2.25 0.84
C HIS A 403 -8.80 -3.48 1.61
N HIS A 404 -10.02 -3.92 1.32
CA HIS A 404 -10.68 -5.00 2.09
C HIS A 404 -11.71 -5.76 1.24
N ARG A 405 -12.04 -7.00 1.60
CA ARG A 405 -13.19 -7.76 1.05
C ARG A 405 -14.28 -7.95 2.09
N GLY A 406 -13.91 -8.19 3.34
CA GLY A 406 -14.83 -8.34 4.46
C GLY A 406 -15.61 -7.06 4.78
N VAL A 407 -16.90 -7.19 5.01
CA VAL A 407 -17.80 -6.09 5.43
C VAL A 407 -18.61 -6.51 6.65
N LEU A 408 -18.88 -5.56 7.56
CA LEU A 408 -19.70 -5.79 8.75
C LEU A 408 -21.15 -5.38 8.54
N THR A 409 -22.06 -6.16 9.16
CA THR A 409 -23.45 -5.80 9.41
C THR A 409 -23.69 -5.76 10.92
N PRO A 410 -24.08 -4.62 11.51
CA PRO A 410 -24.19 -3.29 10.90
C PRO A 410 -22.82 -2.75 10.44
N ARG A 411 -22.82 -1.73 9.56
CA ARG A 411 -21.58 -1.10 9.04
C ARG A 411 -20.90 -0.16 10.04
N SER A 412 -21.61 0.20 11.11
CA SER A 412 -21.14 1.08 12.19
C SER A 412 -21.88 0.75 13.48
N GLY A 413 -21.29 1.13 14.62
CA GLY A 413 -21.98 1.11 15.90
C GLY A 413 -22.98 2.27 16.04
N GLN A 414 -23.60 2.39 17.21
CA GLN A 414 -24.45 3.54 17.58
C GLN A 414 -23.74 4.88 17.37
N THR A 415 -22.42 4.90 17.65
CA THR A 415 -21.52 5.98 17.26
C THR A 415 -20.60 5.48 16.15
N PRO A 416 -20.73 5.98 14.91
CA PRO A 416 -19.80 5.66 13.83
C PRO A 416 -18.42 6.28 14.09
N ALA A 417 -17.37 5.72 13.47
CA ALA A 417 -16.04 6.34 13.50
C ALA A 417 -15.96 7.53 12.51
N TRP A 418 -16.43 7.32 11.28
CA TRP A 418 -16.24 8.23 10.16
C TRP A 418 -17.53 8.51 9.37
N SER A 419 -17.56 9.66 8.71
CA SER A 419 -18.43 9.94 7.56
C SER A 419 -17.63 10.55 6.41
N TRP A 420 -18.04 10.32 5.17
CA TRP A 420 -17.46 10.94 3.96
C TRP A 420 -18.58 11.31 2.99
N GLY A 421 -18.28 12.15 1.99
CA GLY A 421 -19.24 12.52 0.95
C GLY A 421 -19.76 11.30 0.17
N GLY A 422 -21.05 11.31 -0.16
CA GLY A 422 -21.67 10.31 -1.06
C GLY A 422 -21.82 8.89 -0.50
N GLY A 423 -21.67 8.67 0.81
CA GLY A 423 -21.85 7.34 1.40
C GLY A 423 -22.32 7.37 2.86
N PRO A 424 -22.86 6.24 3.37
CA PRO A 424 -23.25 6.13 4.77
C PRO A 424 -22.02 6.17 5.70
N PRO A 425 -22.19 6.58 6.97
CA PRO A 425 -21.16 6.46 8.00
C PRO A 425 -20.65 5.02 8.18
N GLU A 426 -19.44 4.88 8.71
CA GLU A 426 -18.78 3.57 8.86
C GLU A 426 -17.85 3.52 10.08
N GLY A 427 -17.58 2.30 10.54
CA GLY A 427 -16.70 2.05 11.68
C GLY A 427 -17.40 2.23 13.03
N PHE A 428 -16.72 1.89 14.10
CA PHE A 428 -17.29 1.73 15.43
C PHE A 428 -16.48 2.53 16.45
N VAL A 429 -17.18 3.28 17.29
CA VAL A 429 -16.62 3.90 18.51
C VAL A 429 -17.37 3.33 19.71
N TRP A 430 -16.63 2.74 20.64
CA TRP A 430 -17.18 2.15 21.87
C TRP A 430 -16.15 2.27 23.00
N ARG A 431 -16.49 2.96 24.10
CA ARG A 431 -15.52 3.31 25.16
C ARG A 431 -14.30 4.05 24.56
N ARG A 432 -13.10 3.49 24.65
CA ARG A 432 -11.87 3.99 24.00
C ARG A 432 -11.46 3.14 22.77
N VAL A 433 -12.33 2.26 22.29
CA VAL A 433 -12.16 1.53 21.02
C VAL A 433 -12.52 2.44 19.84
N HIS A 434 -11.65 2.49 18.84
CA HIS A 434 -11.90 3.11 17.54
C HIS A 434 -11.55 2.07 16.46
N ALA A 435 -12.54 1.57 15.72
CA ALA A 435 -12.35 0.52 14.73
C ALA A 435 -12.95 0.87 13.36
N SER A 436 -12.22 0.65 12.26
CA SER A 436 -12.69 0.99 10.91
C SER A 436 -11.95 0.23 9.80
N GLN A 437 -12.59 0.08 8.63
CA GLN A 437 -11.95 -0.36 7.38
C GLN A 437 -11.09 0.74 6.71
N LEU A 438 -10.92 1.89 7.37
CA LEU A 438 -10.08 2.99 6.91
C LEU A 438 -8.71 2.94 7.57
N THR A 439 -7.67 2.68 6.79
CA THR A 439 -6.27 2.67 7.24
C THR A 439 -5.67 4.07 7.14
N LEU A 440 -4.95 4.51 8.18
CA LEU A 440 -4.38 5.85 8.29
C LEU A 440 -2.85 5.82 8.27
N HIS A 441 -2.21 6.77 7.59
CA HIS A 441 -0.76 6.95 7.64
C HIS A 441 -0.42 8.02 8.68
N TRP A 442 -0.01 7.62 9.89
CA TRP A 442 0.00 8.52 11.05
C TRP A 442 0.97 9.72 10.93
N ALA A 443 2.00 9.65 10.09
CA ALA A 443 2.83 10.80 9.71
C ALA A 443 2.07 11.97 9.07
N SER A 444 0.83 11.76 8.61
CA SER A 444 -0.06 12.84 8.14
C SER A 444 -0.73 13.62 9.27
N SER A 445 -0.96 12.96 10.41
CA SER A 445 -1.61 13.47 11.63
C SER A 445 -0.93 12.91 12.89
N PRO A 446 0.29 13.40 13.24
CA PRO A 446 1.09 12.87 14.35
C PRO A 446 0.37 12.86 15.71
N ALA A 447 -0.63 13.74 15.86
CA ALA A 447 -1.50 13.85 17.03
C ALA A 447 -2.18 12.54 17.45
N ILE A 448 -2.34 11.57 16.55
CA ILE A 448 -2.88 10.23 16.88
C ILE A 448 -2.03 9.56 17.97
N ALA A 449 -0.69 9.64 17.87
CA ALA A 449 0.21 8.97 18.80
C ALA A 449 0.20 9.62 20.19
N SER A 450 0.35 10.95 20.29
CA SER A 450 0.32 11.65 21.58
C SER A 450 -1.06 11.56 22.26
N ARG A 451 -2.15 11.60 21.50
CA ARG A 451 -3.51 11.34 22.03
C ARG A 451 -3.67 9.91 22.53
N LEU A 452 -3.11 8.90 21.85
CA LEU A 452 -3.15 7.53 22.34
C LEU A 452 -2.37 7.36 23.65
N VAL A 453 -1.14 7.88 23.73
CA VAL A 453 -0.32 7.77 24.94
C VAL A 453 -0.97 8.49 26.12
N ALA A 454 -1.51 9.70 25.91
CA ALA A 454 -2.32 10.40 26.91
C ALA A 454 -3.60 9.63 27.29
N ALA A 455 -4.22 8.91 26.35
CA ALA A 455 -5.37 8.03 26.60
C ALA A 455 -5.00 6.73 27.34
N VAL A 456 -3.72 6.37 27.44
CA VAL A 456 -3.24 5.33 28.38
C VAL A 456 -2.95 5.94 29.75
N ALA A 457 -2.21 7.05 29.82
CA ALA A 457 -1.86 7.71 31.08
C ALA A 457 -3.09 8.16 31.89
N SER A 458 -4.19 8.52 31.21
CA SER A 458 -5.48 8.90 31.81
C SER A 458 -6.44 7.72 32.07
N ALA A 459 -5.99 6.47 31.94
CA ALA A 459 -6.77 5.29 32.28
C ALA A 459 -6.55 4.92 33.76
N VAL A 460 -7.48 5.33 34.62
CA VAL A 460 -7.43 5.05 36.07
C VAL A 460 -7.30 3.54 36.33
N PRO A 461 -6.33 3.07 37.12
CA PRO A 461 -6.22 1.65 37.47
C PRO A 461 -7.49 1.15 38.18
N ALA A 462 -7.98 -0.02 37.78
CA ALA A 462 -9.25 -0.60 38.22
C ALA A 462 -9.27 -1.13 39.68
N GLY A 463 -8.46 -0.53 40.57
CA GLY A 463 -8.28 -0.92 41.97
C GLY A 463 -8.51 0.19 43.00
N GLN A 464 -9.02 1.38 42.59
CA GLN A 464 -9.30 2.50 43.51
C GLN A 464 -10.73 3.06 43.45
N SER A 465 -11.67 2.32 42.85
CA SER A 465 -13.11 2.55 43.07
C SER A 465 -13.60 1.68 44.22
N GLY A 466 -13.87 2.29 45.38
CA GLY A 466 -14.46 1.59 46.54
C GLY A 466 -15.86 1.02 46.25
N PRO A 467 -16.35 0.07 47.08
CA PRO A 467 -17.57 -0.69 46.79
C PRO A 467 -18.83 0.17 46.88
N THR A 468 -19.27 0.71 45.74
CA THR A 468 -20.65 1.23 45.58
C THR A 468 -21.63 0.06 45.59
N ALA A 469 -22.55 0.05 46.56
CA ALA A 469 -23.54 -1.01 46.71
C ALA A 469 -24.46 -1.15 45.47
N PRO A 470 -24.92 -2.37 45.13
CA PRO A 470 -25.78 -2.58 43.97
C PRO A 470 -27.18 -2.00 44.18
N ALA A 471 -27.65 -1.20 43.24
CA ALA A 471 -29.05 -0.79 43.18
C ALA A 471 -29.94 -1.97 42.75
N GLY A 472 -31.09 -2.14 43.42
CA GLY A 472 -32.05 -3.19 43.10
C GLY A 472 -32.78 -2.96 41.77
N PRO A 473 -33.37 -4.01 41.17
CA PRO A 473 -34.09 -3.91 39.91
C PRO A 473 -35.41 -3.12 40.07
N PRO A 474 -35.86 -2.39 39.03
CA PRO A 474 -37.11 -1.63 39.08
C PRO A 474 -38.34 -2.56 39.09
N GLY A 475 -39.21 -2.36 40.08
CA GLY A 475 -40.48 -3.09 40.19
C GLY A 475 -41.53 -2.63 39.18
N ALA A 476 -42.40 -3.55 38.75
CA ALA A 476 -43.46 -3.27 37.78
C ALA A 476 -44.69 -2.60 38.43
N SER A 477 -45.34 -1.70 37.68
CA SER A 477 -46.52 -0.96 38.13
C SER A 477 -47.79 -1.82 38.10
N ALA A 478 -48.61 -1.71 39.14
CA ALA A 478 -49.98 -2.25 39.24
C ALA A 478 -50.92 -1.18 39.84
N PRO A 479 -52.25 -1.22 39.57
CA PRO A 479 -53.13 -0.06 39.75
C PRO A 479 -53.59 0.19 41.20
N GLY A 480 -53.89 1.46 41.50
CA GLY A 480 -54.23 1.93 42.85
C GLY A 480 -55.73 2.03 43.18
N GLN A 481 -56.01 2.60 44.36
CA GLN A 481 -57.35 2.93 44.87
C GLN A 481 -57.36 4.30 45.59
N PRO A 482 -58.54 4.89 45.87
CA PRO A 482 -58.68 6.36 45.92
C PRO A 482 -58.49 7.01 47.30
N GLY A 483 -57.99 8.25 47.29
CA GLY A 483 -58.05 9.18 48.42
C GLY A 483 -59.16 10.23 48.24
N GLN A 484 -59.86 10.58 49.33
CA GLN A 484 -60.91 11.61 49.36
C GLN A 484 -60.41 12.95 50.00
N PRO A 485 -61.18 14.05 49.91
CA PRO A 485 -60.60 15.39 49.81
C PRO A 485 -60.42 16.19 51.12
N GLY A 486 -59.57 17.21 51.06
CA GLY A 486 -59.46 18.31 52.03
C GLY A 486 -59.19 19.64 51.29
N GLN A 487 -59.71 20.76 51.83
CA GLN A 487 -59.70 22.09 51.20
C GLN A 487 -58.67 23.05 51.87
N PRO A 488 -58.78 24.40 51.79
CA PRO A 488 -58.14 25.20 50.73
C PRO A 488 -57.25 26.33 51.28
N VAL A 489 -56.63 27.13 50.39
CA VAL A 489 -56.09 28.47 50.73
C VAL A 489 -56.57 29.49 49.69
N GLN A 490 -56.89 30.72 50.14
CA GLN A 490 -57.57 31.75 49.35
C GLN A 490 -56.61 32.73 48.63
N ALA A 491 -57.16 33.51 47.70
CA ALA A 491 -56.48 34.61 47.03
C ALA A 491 -56.66 35.95 47.77
N GLY A 492 -55.73 36.89 47.55
CA GLY A 492 -55.79 38.26 48.08
C GLY A 492 -54.97 39.26 47.26
N GLN A 493 -55.66 40.12 46.52
CA GLN A 493 -55.20 41.39 45.91
C GLN A 493 -55.93 42.56 46.62
N PRO A 494 -55.73 43.88 46.33
CA PRO A 494 -54.96 44.51 45.25
C PRO A 494 -54.05 45.71 45.67
N GLY A 495 -53.41 46.37 44.70
CA GLY A 495 -52.77 47.68 44.87
C GLY A 495 -52.06 48.21 43.60
N GLN A 496 -52.63 49.21 42.93
CA GLN A 496 -52.06 49.97 41.79
C GLN A 496 -52.41 51.47 41.99
N PRO A 497 -51.69 52.47 41.42
CA PRO A 497 -51.62 52.74 39.96
C PRO A 497 -50.22 53.25 39.47
N GLY A 498 -49.97 53.57 38.18
CA GLY A 498 -50.74 53.36 36.94
C GLY A 498 -50.35 54.34 35.79
N GLN A 499 -50.86 54.07 34.57
CA GLN A 499 -50.83 54.91 33.34
C GLN A 499 -49.45 55.09 32.63
N ALA A 500 -49.33 55.26 31.30
CA ALA A 500 -50.32 55.37 30.19
C ALA A 500 -49.86 54.65 28.89
N GLY A 501 -50.78 54.44 27.93
CA GLY A 501 -50.53 53.92 26.56
C GLY A 501 -50.75 54.98 25.45
N PRO A 502 -51.30 54.67 24.24
CA PRO A 502 -51.91 53.41 23.78
C PRO A 502 -51.62 52.99 22.28
N ALA A 503 -52.44 52.05 21.78
CA ALA A 503 -52.57 51.40 20.45
C ALA A 503 -52.69 52.31 19.17
N GLY A 504 -52.78 51.82 17.91
CA GLY A 504 -52.68 50.46 17.31
C GLY A 504 -53.63 50.20 16.10
N GLN A 505 -53.63 48.96 15.56
CA GLN A 505 -54.60 48.30 14.63
C GLN A 505 -54.58 48.50 13.07
N ALA A 506 -54.66 47.35 12.37
CA ALA A 506 -55.42 46.97 11.15
C ALA A 506 -55.10 47.51 9.71
N GLY A 507 -55.39 46.67 8.69
CA GLY A 507 -55.21 46.90 7.22
C GLY A 507 -56.44 47.54 6.51
N PRO A 508 -56.86 47.16 5.27
CA PRO A 508 -56.45 46.05 4.38
C PRO A 508 -56.36 46.38 2.84
N ALA A 509 -56.16 45.34 2.00
CA ALA A 509 -56.60 45.18 0.58
C ALA A 509 -56.15 46.14 -0.57
N GLY A 510 -56.18 45.65 -1.83
CA GLY A 510 -56.09 46.46 -3.06
C GLY A 510 -55.46 45.75 -4.29
N GLN A 511 -55.99 45.99 -5.49
CA GLN A 511 -55.46 45.52 -6.80
C GLN A 511 -55.28 46.71 -7.77
N ALA A 512 -54.22 46.71 -8.60
CA ALA A 512 -54.18 47.34 -9.94
C ALA A 512 -52.85 47.06 -10.68
N GLY A 513 -52.88 47.05 -12.02
CA GLY A 513 -51.74 47.36 -12.90
C GLY A 513 -52.06 48.64 -13.71
N PRO A 514 -51.62 48.80 -14.98
CA PRO A 514 -50.60 48.06 -15.74
C PRO A 514 -49.57 49.00 -16.45
N ALA A 515 -48.51 48.45 -17.07
CA ALA A 515 -47.81 49.10 -18.19
C ALA A 515 -46.97 48.10 -19.02
N ALA A 516 -46.93 48.31 -20.34
CA ALA A 516 -45.94 47.76 -21.27
C ALA A 516 -45.42 48.94 -22.14
N PRO A 517 -44.34 48.78 -22.92
CA PRO A 517 -44.59 48.53 -24.35
C PRO A 517 -43.51 47.74 -25.14
N THR A 518 -43.93 47.22 -26.30
CA THR A 518 -43.14 46.98 -27.55
C THR A 518 -41.92 46.04 -27.56
N GLY A 519 -41.88 45.14 -28.55
CA GLY A 519 -40.77 44.23 -28.86
C GLY A 519 -40.14 44.44 -30.26
N PRO A 520 -39.23 43.53 -30.71
CA PRO A 520 -38.40 43.72 -31.90
C PRO A 520 -38.92 43.08 -33.20
N GLY A 521 -38.36 43.51 -34.34
CA GLY A 521 -38.59 42.96 -35.68
C GLY A 521 -37.40 42.19 -36.28
N VAL A 522 -37.65 41.59 -37.45
CA VAL A 522 -36.85 40.60 -38.25
C VAL A 522 -37.25 40.82 -39.74
N PRO A 523 -36.55 40.42 -40.85
CA PRO A 523 -35.35 39.56 -41.05
C PRO A 523 -34.23 40.06 -42.03
N GLY A 524 -33.19 39.23 -42.23
CA GLY A 524 -32.53 38.98 -43.54
C GLY A 524 -30.99 38.92 -43.50
N GLN A 525 -30.23 38.21 -44.35
CA GLN A 525 -30.34 36.98 -45.18
C GLN A 525 -28.99 36.83 -45.97
N ARG A 526 -28.41 35.62 -46.10
CA ARG A 526 -27.32 35.17 -47.05
C ARG A 526 -25.88 35.77 -46.88
N VAL A 527 -24.76 35.05 -46.64
CA VAL A 527 -24.12 33.86 -47.31
C VAL A 527 -23.63 34.17 -48.74
N PRO A 528 -22.38 33.86 -49.23
CA PRO A 528 -21.09 33.49 -48.57
C PRO A 528 -19.75 34.03 -49.23
N ALA A 529 -18.60 33.50 -48.76
CA ALA A 529 -17.36 33.12 -49.51
C ALA A 529 -16.19 34.11 -49.77
N GLY A 530 -14.96 33.56 -49.80
CA GLY A 530 -13.72 34.22 -50.30
C GLY A 530 -12.37 33.66 -49.79
N SER A 531 -11.50 33.19 -50.69
CA SER A 531 -10.04 32.91 -50.49
C SER A 531 -9.40 32.68 -51.87
N PRO A 532 -8.23 33.28 -52.21
CA PRO A 532 -6.96 32.52 -52.23
C PRO A 532 -5.65 33.36 -52.05
N GLY A 533 -4.47 32.72 -52.02
CA GLY A 533 -3.17 33.38 -52.27
C GLY A 533 -1.91 32.61 -51.83
N GLN A 534 -0.88 32.53 -52.70
CA GLN A 534 0.48 31.98 -52.43
C GLN A 534 1.56 32.88 -53.07
N VAL A 535 2.72 33.10 -52.41
CA VAL A 535 4.05 33.41 -53.03
C VAL A 535 5.20 33.06 -52.05
N ALA A 536 6.39 32.70 -52.56
CA ALA A 536 7.70 32.62 -51.89
C ALA A 536 8.84 32.74 -52.96
N PRO A 537 10.18 32.63 -52.70
CA PRO A 537 10.96 32.65 -51.45
C PRO A 537 12.26 33.54 -51.47
N ALA A 538 12.98 33.62 -50.33
CA ALA A 538 14.41 34.00 -50.18
C ALA A 538 14.93 33.50 -48.79
N GLY A 539 16.22 33.43 -48.41
CA GLY A 539 17.52 33.72 -49.06
C GLY A 539 18.72 33.34 -48.13
N THR A 540 19.96 33.75 -48.42
CA THR A 540 21.15 33.58 -47.52
C THR A 540 22.24 34.63 -47.85
N PRO A 541 23.17 35.00 -46.92
CA PRO A 541 24.51 34.34 -46.86
C PRO A 541 25.19 34.33 -45.46
N ALA A 542 26.44 33.84 -45.40
CA ALA A 542 27.41 33.85 -44.28
C ALA A 542 28.83 34.18 -44.86
N PRO A 543 30.02 34.02 -44.20
CA PRO A 543 30.38 33.68 -42.81
C PRO A 543 31.54 34.54 -42.19
N SER A 544 31.95 34.27 -40.93
CA SER A 544 33.28 34.52 -40.26
C SER A 544 33.08 34.42 -38.72
N GLY A 545 34.01 34.10 -37.81
CA GLY A 545 35.43 33.69 -37.84
C GLY A 545 35.95 33.48 -36.40
N ALA A 546 37.00 32.67 -36.17
CA ALA A 546 37.52 32.32 -34.83
C ALA A 546 38.68 33.26 -34.36
N PRO A 547 39.24 33.20 -33.12
CA PRO A 547 39.88 32.01 -32.53
C PRO A 547 39.76 31.80 -30.99
N VAL A 548 40.44 30.77 -30.49
CA VAL A 548 40.61 30.38 -29.07
C VAL A 548 42.07 30.65 -28.62
N PRO A 549 42.34 31.00 -27.34
CA PRO A 549 43.66 30.85 -26.73
C PRO A 549 43.72 29.68 -25.73
N ALA A 550 44.90 29.06 -25.56
CA ALA A 550 45.13 27.93 -24.67
C ALA A 550 46.38 28.11 -23.77
N MET A 551 46.34 27.44 -22.61
CA MET A 551 47.44 27.08 -21.69
C MET A 551 48.68 27.99 -21.53
N ALA A 552 48.93 28.38 -20.28
CA ALA A 552 50.29 28.55 -19.76
C ALA A 552 50.36 28.11 -18.28
N ALA A 553 51.51 27.58 -17.86
CA ALA A 553 51.91 27.40 -16.47
C ALA A 553 53.34 27.96 -16.32
N PRO A 554 53.73 28.44 -15.13
CA PRO A 554 54.98 27.89 -14.58
C PRO A 554 55.11 27.85 -13.04
N ALA A 555 55.91 26.88 -12.59
CA ALA A 555 56.84 26.93 -11.45
C ALA A 555 56.33 27.24 -10.02
N ALA A 556 57.22 27.01 -9.04
CA ALA A 556 56.93 27.03 -7.61
C ALA A 556 57.93 27.90 -6.83
N SER A 557 57.56 28.35 -5.62
CA SER A 557 58.36 28.20 -4.39
C SER A 557 57.77 28.99 -3.21
N ALA A 558 58.31 28.73 -2.00
CA ALA A 558 57.99 29.37 -0.71
C ALA A 558 56.56 29.14 -0.17
N GLY A 559 56.44 29.09 1.17
CA GLY A 559 55.18 28.80 1.85
C GLY A 559 55.06 29.51 3.19
N THR A 560 53.96 29.30 3.91
CA THR A 560 53.73 29.86 5.26
C THR A 560 52.91 28.89 6.11
N SER A 561 52.95 29.05 7.43
CA SER A 561 52.55 28.08 8.46
C SER A 561 51.05 27.77 8.55
N VAL A 562 50.76 26.51 8.87
CA VAL A 562 49.44 26.00 9.30
C VAL A 562 49.11 26.47 10.73
N PRO A 563 47.90 27.01 11.00
CA PRO A 563 47.33 27.03 12.35
C PRO A 563 46.68 25.67 12.66
N ALA A 564 46.99 25.08 13.82
CA ALA A 564 46.48 23.75 14.19
C ALA A 564 44.96 23.74 14.41
N ARG A 565 44.30 22.66 13.95
CA ARG A 565 42.87 22.41 14.15
C ARG A 565 42.70 21.43 15.34
N PRO A 566 41.79 21.68 16.30
CA PRO A 566 41.68 20.86 17.51
C PRO A 566 41.22 19.43 17.20
N VAL A 567 41.77 18.46 17.94
CA VAL A 567 41.42 17.04 17.85
C VAL A 567 40.12 16.78 18.62
N PRO A 568 39.06 16.24 17.98
CA PRO A 568 37.89 15.73 18.70
C PRO A 568 38.22 14.39 19.36
N THR A 569 37.84 14.24 20.64
CA THR A 569 37.92 12.98 21.38
C THR A 569 36.98 11.92 20.81
N PRO A 570 37.31 10.61 20.87
CA PRO A 570 36.46 9.56 20.33
C PRO A 570 35.20 9.35 21.18
N THR A 571 34.03 9.58 20.58
CA THR A 571 32.72 9.15 21.11
C THR A 571 32.62 7.61 21.03
N PRO A 572 32.10 6.91 22.05
CA PRO A 572 31.95 5.44 22.00
C PRO A 572 30.98 5.00 20.88
N ALA A 573 31.26 3.84 20.30
CA ALA A 573 30.46 3.27 19.21
C ALA A 573 29.08 2.79 19.69
N PRO A 574 28.03 2.89 18.84
CA PRO A 574 26.74 2.28 19.14
C PRO A 574 26.85 0.75 19.16
N ALA A 575 26.10 0.10 20.05
CA ALA A 575 26.14 -1.34 20.22
C ALA A 575 25.65 -2.08 18.96
N ALA A 576 26.43 -3.08 18.52
CA ALA A 576 26.03 -3.95 17.42
C ALA A 576 24.91 -4.91 17.85
N PHE A 577 23.85 -5.03 17.05
CA PHE A 577 22.85 -6.08 17.21
C PHE A 577 23.46 -7.44 16.86
N ALA A 578 23.65 -8.29 17.87
CA ALA A 578 24.00 -9.69 17.66
C ALA A 578 22.77 -10.51 17.23
N PRO A 579 22.90 -11.52 16.35
CA PRO A 579 21.78 -12.34 15.92
C PRO A 579 21.28 -13.26 17.04
N LEU A 580 19.96 -13.42 17.16
CA LEU A 580 19.35 -14.34 18.12
C LEU A 580 19.68 -15.80 17.78
N VAL A 581 20.24 -16.52 18.74
CA VAL A 581 20.31 -17.99 18.76
C VAL A 581 19.17 -18.50 19.64
N ALA A 582 18.49 -19.56 19.21
CA ALA A 582 17.34 -20.10 19.92
C ALA A 582 17.73 -20.77 21.26
N PRO A 583 17.00 -20.54 22.36
CA PRO A 583 17.31 -21.14 23.66
C PRO A 583 16.80 -22.60 23.74
N THR A 584 17.63 -23.48 24.30
CA THR A 584 17.23 -24.82 24.76
C THR A 584 16.75 -24.80 26.21
N SER A 585 15.92 -25.78 26.57
CA SER A 585 15.19 -25.82 27.84
C SER A 585 16.06 -26.08 29.08
N GLY A 586 15.83 -25.34 30.16
CA GLY A 586 16.41 -25.61 31.49
C GLY A 586 15.53 -25.05 32.61
N LEU A 587 15.23 -25.88 33.63
CA LEU A 587 14.43 -25.49 34.80
C LEU A 587 15.31 -24.86 35.91
N PRO A 588 14.79 -23.93 36.72
CA PRO A 588 15.60 -23.14 37.65
C PRO A 588 15.84 -23.82 39.00
N ALA A 589 17.05 -23.63 39.55
CA ALA A 589 17.36 -23.88 40.95
C ALA A 589 17.52 -22.55 41.73
N ARG A 590 17.08 -22.52 42.99
CA ARG A 590 17.19 -21.35 43.88
C ARG A 590 18.51 -21.32 44.63
N SER A 591 19.10 -20.15 44.81
CA SER A 591 19.73 -19.71 46.08
C SER A 591 20.11 -18.21 46.00
N VAL A 592 20.47 -17.61 47.14
CA VAL A 592 20.64 -16.16 47.33
C VAL A 592 21.87 -15.88 48.19
N SER A 593 22.52 -14.73 47.95
CA SER A 593 23.58 -14.09 48.75
C SER A 593 25.01 -14.63 48.63
N GLY A 594 25.95 -13.73 48.33
CA GLY A 594 27.31 -13.76 48.91
C GLY A 594 27.30 -13.09 50.29
N ALA A 595 28.41 -12.84 50.99
CA ALA A 595 29.84 -13.04 50.74
C ALA A 595 30.53 -13.05 52.16
N PRO A 596 31.87 -12.90 52.38
CA PRO A 596 33.01 -12.79 51.47
C PRO A 596 34.26 -13.64 51.90
N ALA A 597 35.42 -13.31 51.32
CA ALA A 597 36.80 -13.37 51.86
C ALA A 597 37.79 -14.49 51.40
N ASP A 598 38.97 -13.98 50.97
CA ASP A 598 40.35 -14.49 51.10
C ASP A 598 40.94 -15.67 50.27
N ALA A 599 42.28 -15.61 50.19
CA ALA A 599 43.28 -16.60 49.72
C ALA A 599 43.58 -16.75 48.19
N VAL A 600 44.63 -16.05 47.76
CA VAL A 600 45.59 -16.37 46.67
C VAL A 600 46.64 -17.39 47.19
N PRO A 601 47.41 -18.20 46.42
CA PRO A 601 47.63 -18.30 44.95
C PRO A 601 47.10 -19.66 44.38
N THR A 602 47.53 -20.34 43.29
CA THR A 602 48.74 -20.39 42.41
C THR A 602 48.41 -20.81 40.96
N SER A 603 49.32 -20.51 40.01
CA SER A 603 49.44 -21.18 38.69
C SER A 603 50.59 -22.22 38.73
N PRO A 604 50.66 -23.22 37.82
CA PRO A 604 51.45 -23.00 36.58
C PRO A 604 51.02 -23.79 35.31
N ALA A 605 51.57 -23.36 34.17
CA ALA A 605 51.95 -24.12 32.95
C ALA A 605 50.87 -24.76 32.01
N GLY A 606 51.13 -24.63 30.70
CA GLY A 606 50.62 -25.49 29.61
C GLY A 606 51.69 -26.52 29.20
N PRO A 607 52.07 -26.71 27.91
CA PRO A 607 51.58 -26.09 26.65
C PRO A 607 51.43 -27.09 25.46
N HIS A 608 51.29 -26.55 24.22
CA HIS A 608 51.45 -27.21 22.89
C HIS A 608 50.35 -28.16 22.36
N ALA A 609 50.23 -28.46 21.05
CA ALA A 609 50.44 -27.70 19.78
C ALA A 609 50.02 -28.55 18.54
N SER A 610 49.64 -27.90 17.41
CA SER A 610 49.46 -28.45 16.03
C SER A 610 48.37 -29.54 15.82
N ALA A 611 47.59 -29.63 14.72
CA ALA A 611 47.79 -29.49 13.26
C ALA A 611 48.38 -30.78 12.59
N VAL A 612 47.99 -31.25 11.38
CA VAL A 612 47.12 -30.70 10.30
C VAL A 612 46.64 -31.80 9.30
N ASP A 613 45.62 -31.51 8.46
CA ASP A 613 45.17 -32.18 7.20
C ASP A 613 44.79 -33.70 7.12
N GLY A 614 44.05 -34.09 6.05
CA GLY A 614 44.02 -35.51 5.61
C GLY A 614 42.80 -36.10 4.84
N ARG A 615 42.34 -35.51 3.72
CA ARG A 615 41.33 -36.01 2.73
C ARG A 615 41.05 -37.54 2.63
N ALA A 616 39.78 -37.93 2.35
CA ALA A 616 39.30 -38.68 1.15
C ALA A 616 38.02 -39.56 1.37
N VAL A 617 37.36 -39.96 0.28
CA VAL A 617 36.19 -40.88 0.18
C VAL A 617 36.57 -42.09 -0.69
N PRO A 618 35.93 -43.28 -0.59
CA PRO A 618 35.00 -43.67 -1.68
C PRO A 618 33.81 -44.61 -1.34
N ASP A 619 32.63 -44.25 -1.87
CA ASP A 619 31.71 -45.04 -2.76
C ASP A 619 31.18 -46.48 -2.44
N ARG A 620 30.03 -46.79 -3.10
CA ARG A 620 29.40 -48.10 -3.47
C ARG A 620 28.30 -48.78 -2.63
N MET A 621 27.06 -48.62 -3.15
CA MET A 621 26.14 -49.66 -3.67
C MET A 621 25.62 -50.87 -2.83
N ALA A 622 24.28 -50.86 -2.67
CA ALA A 622 23.30 -51.87 -3.17
C ALA A 622 22.95 -53.19 -2.41
N ALA A 623 21.74 -53.17 -1.80
CA ALA A 623 20.55 -53.98 -2.18
C ALA A 623 20.17 -55.35 -1.50
N GLU A 624 18.85 -55.64 -1.61
CA GLU A 624 18.12 -56.94 -1.52
C GLU A 624 17.61 -57.53 -0.17
N ARG A 625 16.30 -57.28 0.10
CA ARG A 625 15.16 -58.17 0.49
C ARG A 625 15.22 -59.25 1.62
N GLY A 626 14.13 -59.26 2.41
CA GLY A 626 13.44 -60.47 2.96
C GLY A 626 13.28 -60.54 4.50
N THR A 627 12.26 -61.16 5.13
CA THR A 627 10.86 -61.51 4.76
C THR A 627 10.08 -62.04 6.00
N GLY A 628 8.80 -61.65 6.20
CA GLY A 628 7.83 -62.30 7.14
C GLY A 628 7.84 -61.84 8.62
N GLY A 629 6.77 -62.00 9.42
CA GLY A 629 5.37 -62.38 9.11
C GLY A 629 4.51 -62.81 10.33
N ARG A 630 3.15 -62.75 10.20
CA ARG A 630 2.07 -63.23 11.14
C ARG A 630 1.81 -62.42 12.44
N ALA A 631 0.61 -62.42 13.08
CA ALA A 631 -0.79 -62.69 12.66
C ALA A 631 -1.85 -62.38 13.79
N ALA A 632 -3.15 -62.42 13.42
CA ALA A 632 -4.38 -62.62 14.26
C ALA A 632 -5.17 -61.42 14.84
N GLY A 633 -6.52 -61.58 14.90
CA GLY A 633 -7.56 -60.70 15.49
C GLY A 633 -8.40 -61.44 16.56
N PRO A 634 -9.76 -61.33 16.68
CA PRO A 634 -10.77 -60.71 15.77
C PRO A 634 -12.01 -60.00 16.44
N ALA A 635 -13.06 -59.70 15.64
CA ALA A 635 -14.51 -59.50 15.98
C ALA A 635 -14.95 -58.14 16.64
N ALA A 636 -16.16 -57.57 16.45
CA ALA A 636 -17.37 -57.90 15.64
C ALA A 636 -18.15 -56.62 15.16
N VAL A 637 -19.30 -56.78 14.45
CA VAL A 637 -20.18 -55.70 13.89
C VAL A 637 -21.67 -55.97 14.23
N PRO A 638 -22.61 -54.98 14.15
CA PRO A 638 -23.43 -54.68 12.93
C PRO A 638 -23.61 -53.16 12.64
N SER A 639 -23.58 -52.65 11.40
CA SER A 639 -24.65 -52.55 10.36
C SER A 639 -25.92 -51.77 10.79
N SER A 640 -26.57 -50.93 9.96
CA SER A 640 -26.64 -50.80 8.49
C SER A 640 -26.83 -49.32 8.02
N GLY A 641 -26.77 -48.95 6.73
CA GLY A 641 -26.44 -49.73 5.51
C GLY A 641 -26.56 -48.95 4.17
N ALA A 642 -26.41 -49.70 3.07
CA ALA A 642 -26.55 -49.35 1.63
C ALA A 642 -25.48 -48.42 0.97
N PRO A 643 -24.81 -48.83 -0.14
CA PRO A 643 -23.71 -48.08 -0.76
C PRO A 643 -23.90 -47.71 -2.26
N ALA A 644 -22.92 -47.01 -2.83
CA ALA A 644 -22.76 -46.82 -4.28
C ALA A 644 -22.02 -47.99 -4.98
N GLN A 645 -22.13 -48.08 -6.31
CA GLN A 645 -21.46 -49.06 -7.20
C GLN A 645 -20.91 -48.37 -8.47
N PRO A 646 -19.90 -48.92 -9.19
CA PRO A 646 -19.08 -48.16 -10.14
C PRO A 646 -19.15 -48.58 -11.64
N MET A 647 -18.56 -47.72 -12.50
CA MET A 647 -17.82 -47.95 -13.77
C MET A 647 -18.06 -49.25 -14.59
N PRO A 648 -18.15 -49.15 -15.93
CA PRO A 648 -16.96 -49.52 -16.73
C PRO A 648 -16.71 -48.70 -18.02
N VAL A 649 -15.61 -49.03 -18.69
CA VAL A 649 -15.16 -48.51 -20.00
C VAL A 649 -15.79 -49.32 -21.16
N GLY A 650 -15.96 -48.71 -22.34
CA GLY A 650 -16.37 -49.42 -23.58
C GLY A 650 -15.68 -48.87 -24.83
N ALA A 651 -15.41 -49.74 -25.82
CA ALA A 651 -14.72 -49.38 -27.07
C ALA A 651 -15.18 -50.21 -28.28
N SER A 652 -15.23 -49.56 -29.44
CA SER A 652 -15.06 -50.08 -30.82
C SER A 652 -15.78 -51.37 -31.27
N THR A 653 -16.74 -51.23 -32.18
CA THR A 653 -17.04 -52.21 -33.25
C THR A 653 -17.41 -51.53 -34.57
N VAL A 654 -17.12 -52.19 -35.70
CA VAL A 654 -17.40 -51.75 -37.09
C VAL A 654 -17.80 -52.97 -37.94
N PRO A 655 -18.76 -52.80 -38.87
CA PRO A 655 -18.68 -53.44 -40.18
C PRO A 655 -18.98 -52.44 -41.34
N GLY A 656 -18.58 -52.68 -42.60
CA GLY A 656 -17.74 -53.77 -43.10
C GLY A 656 -17.91 -54.09 -44.60
N SER A 657 -17.38 -53.25 -45.51
CA SER A 657 -17.20 -53.52 -46.95
C SER A 657 -16.30 -52.44 -47.60
N GLY A 658 -15.54 -52.65 -48.68
CA GLY A 658 -15.16 -53.90 -49.37
C GLY A 658 -14.25 -53.64 -50.60
N THR A 659 -13.41 -54.60 -50.98
CA THR A 659 -12.55 -54.66 -52.21
C THR A 659 -11.40 -53.64 -52.37
N ALA A 660 -10.41 -53.99 -53.21
CA ALA A 660 -9.09 -53.36 -53.43
C ALA A 660 -8.70 -53.55 -54.94
N PRO A 661 -7.43 -53.42 -55.45
CA PRO A 661 -6.16 -52.90 -54.90
C PRO A 661 -5.34 -51.98 -55.88
N ALA A 662 -4.04 -51.76 -55.60
CA ALA A 662 -2.91 -51.51 -56.55
C ALA A 662 -2.80 -50.13 -57.29
N ASP A 663 -1.61 -49.61 -57.67
CA ASP A 663 -0.22 -49.72 -57.16
C ASP A 663 0.68 -48.61 -57.82
N HIS A 664 1.92 -48.44 -57.34
CA HIS A 664 3.13 -47.86 -57.98
C HIS A 664 3.22 -46.36 -58.38
N GLY A 665 4.34 -45.72 -57.99
CA GLY A 665 5.19 -44.98 -58.95
C GLY A 665 5.36 -43.45 -58.82
N PRO A 666 6.61 -42.91 -58.76
CA PRO A 666 6.95 -41.47 -58.86
C PRO A 666 7.75 -41.18 -60.19
N PRO A 667 8.44 -40.03 -60.45
CA PRO A 667 8.69 -38.81 -59.66
C PRO A 667 8.40 -37.46 -60.46
N PRO A 668 9.25 -36.39 -60.63
CA PRO A 668 8.79 -34.99 -60.87
C PRO A 668 9.40 -34.38 -62.19
N PRO A 669 9.83 -33.09 -62.38
CA PRO A 669 9.60 -31.77 -61.73
C PRO A 669 9.32 -30.58 -62.73
N THR A 670 9.51 -29.31 -62.31
CA THR A 670 9.57 -28.03 -63.09
C THR A 670 8.23 -27.46 -63.61
N GLY A 671 8.06 -26.15 -63.92
CA GLY A 671 8.90 -24.93 -63.78
C GLY A 671 8.06 -23.65 -64.05
N VAL A 672 8.29 -22.47 -63.44
CA VAL A 672 9.25 -21.37 -63.78
C VAL A 672 8.55 -20.09 -64.33
N ASN A 673 8.98 -18.88 -63.89
CA ASN A 673 8.71 -17.51 -64.42
C ASN A 673 7.24 -16.98 -64.49
N ARG A 674 6.74 -15.92 -63.80
CA ARG A 674 7.20 -14.52 -63.51
C ARG A 674 7.71 -13.74 -64.74
N PRO A 675 7.59 -12.39 -64.85
CA PRO A 675 6.81 -11.40 -64.06
C PRO A 675 6.16 -10.27 -64.92
N THR A 676 5.81 -9.12 -64.28
CA THR A 676 5.59 -7.74 -64.84
C THR A 676 4.31 -7.43 -65.63
N ALA A 677 3.79 -6.19 -65.68
CA ALA A 677 3.83 -5.03 -64.76
C ALA A 677 2.87 -3.90 -65.27
N THR A 678 2.64 -2.85 -64.45
CA THR A 678 2.05 -1.53 -64.82
C THR A 678 0.59 -1.49 -65.34
N ALA A 679 -0.18 -0.38 -65.26
CA ALA A 679 -0.18 0.77 -64.34
C ALA A 679 -1.48 1.61 -64.53
N ASN A 680 -1.72 2.56 -63.62
CA ASN A 680 -2.49 3.82 -63.75
C ASN A 680 -4.02 3.83 -63.98
N GLY A 681 -4.67 4.71 -63.19
CA GLY A 681 -5.90 5.44 -63.51
C GLY A 681 -7.24 4.71 -63.36
N SER A 682 -8.39 5.40 -63.23
CA SER A 682 -8.68 6.77 -62.73
C SER A 682 -10.21 7.02 -62.79
N ASP A 683 -10.75 7.65 -61.74
CA ASP A 683 -12.01 8.44 -61.73
C ASP A 683 -13.40 7.78 -61.95
N ALA A 684 -14.42 8.60 -61.63
CA ALA A 684 -15.79 8.62 -62.17
C ALA A 684 -16.84 7.56 -61.74
N SER A 685 -17.26 7.64 -60.48
CA SER A 685 -18.66 7.93 -60.05
C SER A 685 -19.91 7.25 -60.68
N SER A 686 -20.86 6.90 -59.78
CA SER A 686 -22.34 6.91 -59.91
C SER A 686 -23.08 5.63 -60.37
N GLY A 687 -24.30 5.43 -59.84
CA GLY A 687 -25.39 4.80 -60.62
C GLY A 687 -26.02 3.45 -60.19
N GLY A 688 -26.70 3.37 -59.04
CA GLY A 688 -28.02 2.69 -58.96
C GLY A 688 -28.16 1.16 -58.82
N ALA A 689 -28.54 0.73 -57.60
CA ALA A 689 -29.62 -0.23 -57.27
C ALA A 689 -30.06 -1.29 -58.33
N ARG A 690 -29.92 -2.61 -58.10
CA ARG A 690 -30.83 -3.54 -57.34
C ARG A 690 -30.35 -5.01 -57.55
N ALA A 691 -30.76 -6.06 -56.81
CA ALA A 691 -31.38 -6.25 -55.47
C ALA A 691 -31.42 -7.78 -55.12
N GLY A 692 -31.68 -8.14 -53.85
CA GLY A 692 -31.89 -9.51 -53.35
C GLY A 692 -30.65 -10.20 -52.75
N SER A 693 -30.75 -11.13 -51.79
CA SER A 693 -31.91 -11.54 -50.97
C SER A 693 -31.50 -12.41 -49.75
N GLU A 694 -31.83 -11.96 -48.53
CA GLU A 694 -31.97 -12.74 -47.26
C GLU A 694 -30.74 -13.53 -46.69
N PRO A 695 -30.78 -14.03 -45.42
CA PRO A 695 -31.65 -13.69 -44.27
C PRO A 695 -30.92 -13.28 -42.97
N ALA A 696 -31.58 -12.38 -42.24
CA ALA A 696 -31.78 -12.25 -40.78
C ALA A 696 -30.83 -12.87 -39.71
N VAL A 697 -30.54 -12.03 -38.69
CA VAL A 697 -30.46 -12.42 -37.27
C VAL A 697 -31.39 -11.50 -36.47
N ASN A 698 -32.07 -12.02 -35.44
CA ASN A 698 -33.19 -11.34 -34.78
C ASN A 698 -32.82 -10.08 -33.99
N ALA A 699 -33.64 -9.04 -34.15
CA ALA A 699 -33.82 -7.96 -33.19
C ALA A 699 -35.31 -7.56 -33.15
N ALA A 700 -35.87 -7.41 -31.94
CA ALA A 700 -37.27 -7.01 -31.75
C ALA A 700 -37.40 -5.98 -30.62
N GLY A 701 -37.90 -4.79 -30.98
CA GLY A 701 -38.60 -3.87 -30.09
C GLY A 701 -40.05 -3.71 -30.60
N PRO A 702 -40.69 -2.52 -30.51
CA PRO A 702 -40.14 -1.25 -30.00
C PRO A 702 -41.11 -0.29 -29.26
N VAL A 703 -40.52 0.81 -28.73
CA VAL A 703 -41.03 2.21 -28.73
C VAL A 703 -42.24 2.66 -27.88
N GLY A 704 -42.11 3.86 -27.30
CA GLY A 704 -43.18 4.66 -26.67
C GLY A 704 -42.68 5.62 -25.56
N ALA A 705 -41.66 6.46 -25.74
CA ALA A 705 -41.54 7.66 -26.59
C ALA A 705 -42.15 8.97 -25.99
N ALA A 706 -41.31 9.85 -25.42
CA ALA A 706 -41.47 11.32 -25.36
C ALA A 706 -40.22 12.00 -24.73
N GLY A 707 -39.87 13.20 -25.20
CA GLY A 707 -38.93 14.16 -24.56
C GLY A 707 -39.66 15.50 -24.29
N PRO A 708 -38.98 16.67 -24.15
CA PRO A 708 -37.59 16.96 -24.51
C PRO A 708 -36.74 17.76 -23.47
N ASP A 709 -35.49 18.01 -23.89
CA ASP A 709 -34.42 18.89 -23.36
C ASP A 709 -34.68 20.39 -23.81
N PRO A 710 -33.77 21.41 -23.84
CA PRO A 710 -32.30 21.47 -23.55
C PRO A 710 -31.70 22.77 -22.91
N THR A 711 -30.36 22.78 -22.71
CA THR A 711 -29.40 23.94 -22.79
C THR A 711 -29.44 25.13 -21.77
N ALA A 712 -28.38 25.93 -21.54
CA ALA A 712 -26.90 25.80 -21.64
C ALA A 712 -26.13 27.05 -21.09
N GLY A 713 -24.82 26.93 -20.82
CA GLY A 713 -23.84 28.03 -20.64
C GLY A 713 -23.74 28.65 -19.22
N SER A 714 -22.72 29.45 -18.85
CA SER A 714 -21.33 29.64 -19.36
C SER A 714 -20.52 30.50 -18.35
N ALA A 715 -19.22 30.75 -18.58
CA ALA A 715 -18.33 31.55 -17.71
C ALA A 715 -18.57 33.10 -17.85
N GLN A 716 -17.92 34.06 -17.15
CA GLN A 716 -16.59 34.12 -16.51
C GLN A 716 -16.40 35.40 -15.63
N ALA A 717 -15.30 35.45 -14.84
CA ALA A 717 -14.56 36.65 -14.36
C ALA A 717 -15.09 37.54 -13.18
N GLY A 718 -14.17 38.27 -12.52
CA GLY A 718 -14.40 39.27 -11.45
C GLY A 718 -13.73 38.94 -10.09
N GLN A 719 -12.40 39.00 -9.97
CA GLN A 719 -11.55 40.14 -9.53
C GLN A 719 -11.49 40.48 -8.02
N ALA A 720 -10.26 40.82 -7.61
CA ALA A 720 -9.72 41.01 -6.26
C ALA A 720 -10.38 42.05 -5.34
N ALA A 721 -10.18 41.86 -4.02
CA ALA A 721 -10.16 42.91 -3.02
C ALA A 721 -8.88 42.79 -2.15
N ARG A 722 -8.28 43.94 -1.78
CA ARG A 722 -7.15 44.06 -0.83
C ARG A 722 -7.62 44.89 0.39
N PRO A 723 -6.92 44.82 1.54
CA PRO A 723 -7.44 45.34 2.81
C PRO A 723 -7.17 46.83 3.05
N ALA A 724 -8.00 47.39 3.93
CA ALA A 724 -7.76 48.55 4.79
C ALA A 724 -8.57 48.31 6.09
N THR A 725 -8.18 48.77 7.27
CA THR A 725 -7.02 49.61 7.67
C THR A 725 -6.19 48.92 8.74
#